data_AF-A0AAX3F304-F1
#
_entry.id   AF-A0AAX3F304-F1
#
_cell.length_a   1.000
_cell.length_b   1.000
_cell.length_c   1.000
_cell.angle_alpha   90.00
_cell.angle_beta   90.00
_cell.angle_gamma   90.00
#
_symmetry.space_group_name_H-M   'P 1'
#
loop_
_entity.id
_entity.type
_entity.pdbx_description
1 polymer ?
#
loop_
_entity_poly.entity_id
_entity_poly.type
_entity_poly.pdbx_seq_one_letter_code
_entity_poly.pdbx_strand_id
1 'polypeptide(L)'
;MLNTIKKLLKQVNLNKLQVTDEDMAALKKYREIYDKQHEKDISSIELKNLNIDFGETLAVDNVSFKIPEGKLITLLGPSGCGKTTTLNAIAGLLTPTSGKILFRGKDVTHFTPQKRKLGFVFQNYALYPHLSVYSNITFPLKNDENWKNKTFMKRIKARMDIDLLYLEDMNVPKAELEELKNSFLRWRFIKNELEYQNSVLYAKLSDDLEKAHSEYKLESVKYNAKKTLSAKKTLEEQKKAKEEYNFASKKVADDYKLAKQNNIVETSWKDASFLSDSKFNFKLDLKTDLETKKTQVKELKDLLKELRSKELKEYSYWDRKKLLKLVLKLTQDLLKLNFALENQQLSTVDKQNLALKLEAYKKAKEDFKKILDENQEYKTLKTHLKRLPLVAEKVFFDKWRELRKHLEGKNLKEFQNSWSEEKHEKLKEYSKDNVSLKKAIHNEVMEVAKRVEITKILQKKPTRLSGGQQQRVSIARAIVKKPDILLMDEPLSNLDAKLRISTRQWIRQIQQSLKITTVFVTHDQEEAMSISDIVICMDFGKVKQIGSPIELYNKPNNLFVAKFLGMPEMGLFPATFEKNKIKVNNLTLKNKFKVANKDFADLQIGVRAEDFVLHRYKKDSDFSGRIIVKENFGKESKLVVEIENVGNVNFLVSNDANYKLYDEIHFSLPVNKLHVFDSLTSERLEYEVAS
;
A
#
# COMPACT_ATOMS: atom_id res chain seq x y z
N MET A 1 -29.13 -26.84 -13.87
CA MET A 1 -28.89 -28.30 -13.88
C MET A 1 -27.75 -28.71 -12.96
N LEU A 2 -26.49 -28.29 -13.19
CA LEU A 2 -25.31 -28.67 -12.36
C LEU A 2 -25.45 -28.33 -10.84
N ASN A 3 -26.01 -27.18 -10.49
CA ASN A 3 -26.23 -26.80 -9.08
C ASN A 3 -27.33 -27.61 -8.39
N THR A 4 -28.31 -28.11 -9.15
CA THR A 4 -29.41 -28.94 -8.64
C THR A 4 -28.91 -30.34 -8.36
N ILE A 5 -28.09 -30.90 -9.27
CA ILE A 5 -27.42 -32.19 -9.12
C ILE A 5 -26.43 -32.17 -7.94
N LYS A 6 -25.63 -31.11 -7.78
CA LYS A 6 -24.75 -30.94 -6.61
C LYS A 6 -25.51 -30.87 -5.28
N LYS A 7 -26.69 -30.22 -5.25
CA LYS A 7 -27.55 -30.17 -4.06
C LYS A 7 -28.13 -31.54 -3.71
N LEU A 8 -28.61 -32.28 -4.71
CA LEU A 8 -29.14 -33.64 -4.53
C LEU A 8 -28.04 -34.61 -4.07
N LEU A 9 -26.85 -34.55 -4.68
CA LEU A 9 -25.68 -35.33 -4.23
C LEU A 9 -25.26 -34.98 -2.80
N LYS A 10 -25.29 -33.69 -2.42
CA LYS A 10 -25.01 -33.27 -1.05
C LYS A 10 -26.04 -33.84 -0.07
N GLN A 11 -27.33 -33.80 -0.42
CA GLN A 11 -28.41 -34.37 0.42
C GLN A 11 -28.30 -35.90 0.56
N VAL A 12 -28.00 -36.61 -0.52
CA VAL A 12 -27.79 -38.07 -0.49
C VAL A 12 -26.59 -38.43 0.39
N ASN A 13 -25.50 -37.67 0.31
CA ASN A 13 -24.31 -37.89 1.14
C ASN A 13 -24.53 -37.56 2.63
N LEU A 14 -25.32 -36.53 2.95
CA LEU A 14 -25.67 -36.21 4.34
C LEU A 14 -26.55 -37.31 4.97
N ASN A 15 -27.51 -37.86 4.22
CA ASN A 15 -28.36 -38.93 4.73
C ASN A 15 -27.57 -40.21 5.04
N LYS A 16 -26.53 -40.53 4.25
CA LYS A 16 -25.65 -41.70 4.46
C LYS A 16 -24.58 -41.52 5.56
N LEU A 17 -24.40 -40.32 6.10
CA LEU A 17 -23.32 -40.03 7.05
C LEU A 17 -23.67 -40.54 8.46
N GLN A 18 -22.93 -41.52 8.99
CA GLN A 18 -23.08 -41.98 10.37
C GLN A 18 -22.35 -41.02 11.33
N VAL A 19 -23.01 -40.61 12.41
CA VAL A 19 -22.46 -39.74 13.45
C VAL A 19 -21.87 -40.62 14.56
N THR A 20 -20.62 -40.41 14.95
CA THR A 20 -19.94 -41.17 16.02
C THR A 20 -19.82 -40.36 17.31
N ASP A 21 -19.59 -41.04 18.43
CA ASP A 21 -19.38 -40.38 19.73
C ASP A 21 -18.12 -39.50 19.75
N GLU A 22 -17.08 -39.92 19.01
CA GLU A 22 -15.87 -39.11 18.79
C GLU A 22 -16.16 -37.79 18.09
N ASP A 23 -17.05 -37.79 17.08
CA ASP A 23 -17.45 -36.56 16.38
C ASP A 23 -18.13 -35.59 17.35
N MET A 24 -18.99 -36.11 18.24
CA MET A 24 -19.73 -35.29 19.23
C MET A 24 -18.81 -34.74 20.34
N ALA A 25 -17.84 -35.53 20.80
CA ALA A 25 -16.82 -35.07 21.74
C ALA A 25 -15.94 -33.97 21.12
N ALA A 26 -15.53 -34.13 19.85
CA ALA A 26 -14.77 -33.13 19.13
C ALA A 26 -15.55 -31.81 18.96
N LEU A 27 -16.84 -31.88 18.61
CA LEU A 27 -17.71 -30.70 18.49
C LEU A 27 -17.83 -29.92 19.82
N LYS A 28 -17.92 -30.61 20.96
CA LYS A 28 -17.93 -29.98 22.29
C LYS A 28 -16.58 -29.33 22.59
N LYS A 29 -15.47 -30.04 22.36
CA LYS A 29 -14.11 -29.52 22.58
C LYS A 29 -13.85 -28.22 21.82
N TYR A 30 -14.14 -28.15 20.53
CA TYR A 30 -13.94 -26.92 19.75
C TYR A 30 -14.87 -25.78 20.16
N ARG A 31 -16.03 -26.09 20.75
CA ARG A 31 -16.92 -25.08 21.31
C ARG A 31 -16.31 -24.42 22.55
N GLU A 32 -15.75 -25.21 23.46
CA GLU A 32 -15.07 -24.70 24.66
C GLU A 32 -13.84 -23.86 24.32
N ILE A 33 -13.09 -24.24 23.28
CA ILE A 33 -11.94 -23.46 22.79
C ILE A 33 -12.40 -22.10 22.26
N TYR A 34 -13.48 -22.08 21.47
CA TYR A 34 -14.05 -20.85 20.92
C TYR A 34 -14.52 -19.90 22.03
N ASP A 35 -15.20 -20.42 23.06
CA ASP A 35 -15.74 -19.59 24.15
C ASP A 35 -14.61 -19.01 25.06
N LYS A 36 -13.43 -19.64 25.11
CA LYS A 36 -12.26 -19.15 25.87
C LYS A 36 -11.37 -18.12 25.15
N GLN A 37 -11.51 -17.94 23.82
CA GLN A 37 -10.54 -17.19 23.01
C GLN A 37 -10.92 -15.74 22.65
N HIS A 38 -12.07 -15.22 23.10
CA HIS A 38 -12.57 -13.89 22.71
C HIS A 38 -12.20 -12.73 23.65
N GLU A 39 -11.02 -12.77 24.28
CA GLU A 39 -10.49 -11.66 25.11
C GLU A 39 -9.00 -11.37 24.82
N LYS A 40 -8.66 -11.10 23.55
CA LYS A 40 -7.39 -10.43 23.25
C LYS A 40 -7.60 -9.29 22.28
N ASP A 41 -7.10 -8.12 22.68
CA ASP A 41 -7.05 -6.89 21.91
C ASP A 41 -6.03 -7.06 20.76
N ILE A 42 -6.49 -7.59 19.62
CA ILE A 42 -5.65 -7.89 18.45
C ILE A 42 -5.81 -6.78 17.42
N SER A 43 -4.70 -6.21 16.96
CA SER A 43 -4.69 -5.21 15.89
C SER A 43 -5.34 -5.74 14.61
N SER A 44 -6.14 -4.89 13.95
CA SER A 44 -6.88 -5.26 12.74
C SER A 44 -5.94 -5.57 11.57
N ILE A 45 -4.86 -4.78 11.40
CA ILE A 45 -3.79 -5.03 10.44
C ILE A 45 -2.44 -4.85 11.13
N GLU A 46 -1.49 -5.74 10.85
CA GLU A 46 -0.10 -5.63 11.27
C GLU A 46 0.81 -5.91 10.08
N LEU A 47 1.76 -4.99 9.83
CA LEU A 47 2.86 -5.18 8.89
C LEU A 47 4.14 -5.45 9.67
N LYS A 48 4.87 -6.50 9.30
CA LYS A 48 6.17 -6.85 9.89
C LYS A 48 7.25 -6.89 8.82
N ASN A 49 8.21 -5.98 8.92
CA ASN A 49 9.42 -5.93 8.10
C ASN A 49 9.13 -6.07 6.61
N LEU A 50 8.10 -5.35 6.14
CA LEU A 50 7.63 -5.44 4.77
C LEU A 50 8.66 -4.82 3.82
N ASN A 51 9.18 -5.63 2.88
CA ASN A 51 10.03 -5.16 1.80
C ASN A 51 9.37 -5.43 0.45
N ILE A 52 9.42 -4.43 -0.43
CA ILE A 52 8.94 -4.55 -1.80
C ILE A 52 9.98 -3.94 -2.72
N ASP A 53 10.64 -4.83 -3.44
CA ASP A 53 11.70 -4.51 -4.37
C ASP A 53 11.26 -4.94 -5.78
N PHE A 54 11.22 -3.98 -6.71
CA PHE A 54 10.95 -4.22 -8.13
C PHE A 54 12.25 -4.55 -8.90
N GLY A 55 13.37 -4.61 -8.19
CA GLY A 55 14.70 -4.82 -8.69
C GLY A 55 15.43 -3.52 -8.98
N GLU A 56 14.89 -2.68 -9.88
CA GLU A 56 15.52 -1.37 -10.15
C GLU A 56 15.36 -0.39 -8.97
N THR A 57 14.32 -0.57 -8.16
CA THR A 57 13.96 0.35 -7.08
C THR A 57 13.32 -0.40 -5.92
N LEU A 58 13.90 -0.21 -4.73
CA LEU A 58 13.31 -0.61 -3.47
C LEU A 58 12.18 0.36 -3.13
N ALA A 59 10.95 -0.03 -3.46
CA ALA A 59 9.77 0.83 -3.31
C ALA A 59 9.24 0.88 -1.87
N VAL A 60 9.49 -0.17 -1.08
CA VAL A 60 9.14 -0.25 0.34
C VAL A 60 10.31 -0.92 1.06
N ASP A 61 10.86 -0.25 2.07
CA ASP A 61 12.01 -0.69 2.85
C ASP A 61 11.65 -0.79 4.34
N ASN A 62 11.60 -2.04 4.81
CA ASN A 62 11.42 -2.45 6.20
C ASN A 62 10.22 -1.80 6.91
N VAL A 63 9.08 -1.68 6.22
CA VAL A 63 7.89 -1.04 6.78
C VAL A 63 7.22 -1.95 7.80
N SER A 64 7.11 -1.45 9.04
CA SER A 64 6.47 -2.16 10.15
C SER A 64 5.55 -1.21 10.93
N PHE A 65 4.27 -1.56 11.05
CA PHE A 65 3.31 -0.82 11.88
C PHE A 65 2.05 -1.65 12.17
N LYS A 66 1.27 -1.20 13.14
CA LYS A 66 -0.01 -1.80 13.54
C LYS A 66 -1.15 -0.80 13.33
N ILE A 67 -2.28 -1.31 12.87
CA ILE A 67 -3.52 -0.54 12.72
C ILE A 67 -4.55 -1.10 13.71
N PRO A 68 -5.00 -0.28 14.68
CA PRO A 68 -6.05 -0.67 15.62
C PRO A 68 -7.40 -0.87 14.92
N GLU A 69 -8.28 -1.66 15.53
CA GLU A 69 -9.62 -1.92 14.97
C GLU A 69 -10.50 -0.66 14.96
N GLY A 70 -11.22 -0.46 13.85
CA GLY A 70 -12.17 0.65 13.70
C GLY A 70 -11.57 2.05 13.59
N LYS A 71 -10.24 2.17 13.47
CA LYS A 71 -9.54 3.44 13.22
C LYS A 71 -9.40 3.73 11.73
N LEU A 72 -9.37 5.01 11.37
CA LEU A 72 -8.96 5.50 10.06
C LEU A 72 -7.51 5.93 10.13
N ILE A 73 -6.66 5.26 9.36
CA ILE A 73 -5.24 5.59 9.24
C ILE A 73 -4.94 6.12 7.84
N THR A 74 -4.03 7.09 7.75
CA THR A 74 -3.59 7.62 6.45
C THR A 74 -2.13 7.34 6.18
N LEU A 75 -1.83 6.75 5.03
CA LEU A 75 -0.49 6.75 4.46
C LEU A 75 -0.31 8.08 3.72
N LEU A 76 0.65 8.89 4.18
CA LEU A 76 0.91 10.24 3.70
C LEU A 76 2.37 10.36 3.25
N GLY A 77 2.63 11.16 2.22
CA GLY A 77 3.98 11.44 1.73
C GLY A 77 4.00 11.83 0.25
N PRO A 78 5.16 12.21 -0.32
CA PRO A 78 5.29 12.66 -1.70
C PRO A 78 5.05 11.53 -2.73
N SER A 79 4.88 11.91 -3.99
CA SER A 79 4.76 10.94 -5.10
C SER A 79 5.98 10.01 -5.13
N GLY A 80 5.74 8.70 -5.28
CA GLY A 80 6.81 7.70 -5.33
C GLY A 80 7.34 7.22 -3.97
N CYS A 81 6.84 7.71 -2.82
CA CYS A 81 7.36 7.28 -1.51
C CYS A 81 6.90 5.88 -1.02
N GLY A 82 6.15 5.13 -1.83
CA GLY A 82 5.76 3.74 -1.54
C GLY A 82 4.34 3.54 -0.99
N LYS A 83 3.54 4.58 -0.77
CA LYS A 83 2.17 4.49 -0.16
C LYS A 83 1.24 3.51 -0.89
N THR A 84 1.01 3.74 -2.18
CA THR A 84 0.15 2.89 -3.03
C THR A 84 0.74 1.48 -3.16
N THR A 85 2.06 1.35 -3.18
CA THR A 85 2.76 0.06 -3.16
C THR A 85 2.45 -0.72 -1.87
N THR A 86 2.53 -0.07 -0.71
CA THR A 86 2.16 -0.64 0.60
C THR A 86 0.67 -0.98 0.65
N LEU A 87 -0.22 -0.09 0.19
CA LEU A 87 -1.66 -0.34 0.14
C LEU A 87 -2.00 -1.54 -0.76
N ASN A 88 -1.41 -1.64 -1.94
CA ASN A 88 -1.60 -2.74 -2.87
C ASN A 88 -1.07 -4.06 -2.30
N ALA A 89 0.00 -4.01 -1.50
CA ALA A 89 0.48 -5.17 -0.75
C ALA A 89 -0.51 -5.61 0.32
N ILE A 90 -1.10 -4.68 1.08
CA ILE A 90 -2.20 -4.97 2.05
C ILE A 90 -3.43 -5.53 1.31
N ALA A 91 -3.74 -5.02 0.12
CA ALA A 91 -4.85 -5.50 -0.70
C ALA A 91 -4.63 -6.90 -1.30
N GLY A 92 -3.37 -7.35 -1.39
CA GLY A 92 -2.97 -8.56 -2.10
C GLY A 92 -2.95 -8.40 -3.62
N LEU A 93 -3.02 -7.16 -4.12
CA LEU A 93 -2.81 -6.83 -5.53
C LEU A 93 -1.33 -6.89 -5.92
N LEU A 94 -0.47 -6.70 -4.91
CA LEU A 94 0.98 -6.82 -5.03
C LEU A 94 1.46 -7.84 -4.00
N THR A 95 2.36 -8.73 -4.41
CA THR A 95 2.98 -9.70 -3.47
C THR A 95 4.28 -9.09 -2.96
N PRO A 96 4.48 -8.98 -1.63
CA PRO A 96 5.73 -8.44 -1.11
C PRO A 96 6.92 -9.35 -1.44
N THR A 97 8.11 -8.75 -1.46
CA THR A 97 9.37 -9.48 -1.65
C THR A 97 9.74 -10.23 -0.37
N SER A 98 9.59 -9.59 0.79
CA SER A 98 9.70 -10.21 2.12
C SER A 98 8.82 -9.51 3.17
N GLY A 99 8.75 -10.09 4.36
CA GLY A 99 7.93 -9.58 5.47
C GLY A 99 6.54 -10.21 5.52
N LYS A 100 5.78 -9.90 6.56
CA LYS A 100 4.47 -10.48 6.83
C LYS A 100 3.38 -9.41 6.92
N ILE A 101 2.20 -9.76 6.42
CA ILE A 101 0.96 -8.98 6.53
C ILE A 101 -0.03 -9.83 7.32
N LEU A 102 -0.40 -9.37 8.51
CA LEU A 102 -1.32 -10.09 9.39
C LEU A 102 -2.63 -9.32 9.55
N PHE A 103 -3.76 -9.99 9.39
CA PHE A 103 -5.09 -9.45 9.70
C PHE A 103 -5.63 -10.14 10.94
N ARG A 104 -5.87 -9.37 12.02
CA ARG A 104 -6.26 -9.92 13.33
C ARG A 104 -5.39 -11.11 13.76
N GLY A 105 -4.07 -10.97 13.62
CA GLY A 105 -3.08 -12.01 13.96
C GLY A 105 -2.92 -13.15 12.95
N LYS A 106 -3.78 -13.24 11.93
CA LYS A 106 -3.69 -14.25 10.86
C LYS A 106 -2.82 -13.75 9.71
N ASP A 107 -1.77 -14.50 9.34
CA ASP A 107 -0.98 -14.19 8.16
C ASP A 107 -1.80 -14.31 6.87
N VAL A 108 -1.87 -13.23 6.11
CA VAL A 108 -2.57 -13.11 4.83
C VAL A 108 -1.64 -12.76 3.66
N THR A 109 -0.32 -12.81 3.86
CA THR A 109 0.70 -12.34 2.92
C THR A 109 0.54 -12.96 1.52
N HIS A 110 0.24 -14.26 1.45
CA HIS A 110 0.05 -15.00 0.21
C HIS A 110 -1.41 -15.14 -0.22
N PHE A 111 -2.35 -14.51 0.49
CA PHE A 111 -3.76 -14.58 0.13
C PHE A 111 -4.05 -13.66 -1.06
N THR A 112 -4.83 -14.17 -2.00
CA THR A 112 -5.38 -13.36 -3.09
C THR A 112 -6.34 -12.30 -2.53
N PRO A 113 -6.56 -11.17 -3.23
CA PRO A 113 -7.43 -10.08 -2.75
C PRO A 113 -8.82 -10.55 -2.30
N GLN A 114 -9.40 -11.50 -3.03
CA GLN A 114 -10.72 -12.08 -2.71
C GLN A 114 -10.73 -12.81 -1.37
N LYS A 115 -9.65 -13.53 -1.03
CA LYS A 115 -9.53 -14.28 0.23
C LYS A 115 -9.29 -13.38 1.44
N ARG A 116 -8.80 -12.15 1.22
CA ARG A 116 -8.55 -11.15 2.27
C ARG A 116 -9.81 -10.44 2.78
N LYS A 117 -10.96 -10.61 2.08
CA LYS A 117 -12.29 -10.12 2.51
C LYS A 117 -12.34 -8.61 2.83
N LEU A 118 -11.60 -7.81 2.08
CA LEU A 118 -11.53 -6.35 2.22
C LEU A 118 -12.41 -5.61 1.20
N GLY A 119 -12.78 -4.38 1.53
CA GLY A 119 -13.29 -3.40 0.56
C GLY A 119 -12.13 -2.61 -0.03
N PHE A 120 -12.19 -2.29 -1.32
CA PHE A 120 -11.17 -1.48 -1.99
C PHE A 120 -11.83 -0.39 -2.83
N VAL A 121 -11.36 0.84 -2.66
CA VAL A 121 -11.73 2.01 -3.46
C VAL A 121 -10.50 2.45 -4.24
N PHE A 122 -10.59 2.34 -5.56
CA PHE A 122 -9.52 2.73 -6.48
C PHE A 122 -9.52 4.23 -6.75
N GLN A 123 -8.35 4.77 -7.08
CA GLN A 123 -8.16 6.15 -7.51
C GLN A 123 -9.09 6.52 -8.68
N ASN A 124 -9.08 5.68 -9.73
CA ASN A 124 -10.11 5.70 -10.76
C ASN A 124 -11.28 4.85 -10.28
N TYR A 125 -12.49 5.40 -10.23
CA TYR A 125 -13.68 4.79 -9.59
C TYR A 125 -13.97 3.33 -9.97
N ALA A 126 -13.40 2.86 -11.08
CA ALA A 126 -13.42 1.47 -11.56
C ALA A 126 -14.84 0.92 -11.67
N LEU A 127 -15.81 1.79 -11.99
CA LEU A 127 -17.21 1.42 -12.15
C LEU A 127 -17.41 0.71 -13.49
N TYR A 128 -18.31 -0.27 -13.54
CA TYR A 128 -18.67 -0.94 -14.78
C TYR A 128 -19.58 0.00 -15.61
N PRO A 129 -19.12 0.54 -16.75
CA PRO A 129 -19.83 1.61 -17.46
C PRO A 129 -21.14 1.13 -18.10
N HIS A 130 -21.21 -0.16 -18.44
CA HIS A 130 -22.38 -0.79 -19.04
C HIS A 130 -23.47 -1.15 -18.01
N LEU A 131 -23.14 -1.18 -16.71
CA LEU A 131 -24.07 -1.51 -15.62
C LEU A 131 -24.69 -0.24 -15.01
N SER A 132 -25.93 -0.33 -14.54
CA SER A 132 -26.53 0.74 -13.72
C SER A 132 -25.82 0.87 -12.36
N VAL A 133 -26.05 1.97 -11.64
CA VAL A 133 -25.56 2.16 -10.26
C VAL A 133 -26.02 1.00 -9.37
N TYR A 134 -27.30 0.62 -9.42
CA TYR A 134 -27.83 -0.52 -8.68
C TYR A 134 -27.10 -1.82 -9.03
N SER A 135 -26.82 -2.05 -10.32
CA SER A 135 -26.11 -3.23 -10.79
C SER A 135 -24.64 -3.24 -10.34
N ASN A 136 -23.98 -2.08 -10.32
CA ASN A 136 -22.62 -1.93 -9.80
C ASN A 136 -22.53 -2.31 -8.32
N ILE A 137 -23.51 -1.90 -7.51
CA ILE A 137 -23.53 -2.18 -6.05
C ILE A 137 -24.00 -3.61 -5.76
N THR A 138 -24.90 -4.18 -6.57
CA THR A 138 -25.33 -5.58 -6.40
C THR A 138 -24.31 -6.60 -6.88
N PHE A 139 -23.42 -6.23 -7.82
CA PHE A 139 -22.45 -7.16 -8.42
C PHE A 139 -21.56 -7.88 -7.39
N PRO A 140 -20.94 -7.20 -6.41
CA PRO A 140 -20.15 -7.87 -5.38
C PRO A 140 -20.95 -8.88 -4.55
N LEU A 141 -22.21 -8.58 -4.21
CA LEU A 141 -23.08 -9.48 -3.44
C LEU A 141 -23.47 -10.74 -4.24
N LYS A 142 -23.74 -10.57 -5.54
CA LYS A 142 -24.10 -11.68 -6.43
C LYS A 142 -22.95 -12.66 -6.64
N ASN A 143 -21.70 -12.22 -6.51
CA ASN A 143 -20.52 -13.05 -6.76
C ASN A 143 -19.85 -13.56 -5.47
N ASP A 144 -20.34 -13.19 -4.29
CA ASP A 144 -19.74 -13.57 -3.01
C ASP A 144 -20.48 -14.75 -2.36
N GLU A 145 -19.85 -15.93 -2.39
CA GLU A 145 -20.40 -17.13 -1.75
C GLU A 145 -20.46 -17.01 -0.22
N ASN A 146 -19.48 -16.36 0.41
CA ASN A 146 -19.45 -16.19 1.86
C ASN A 146 -20.59 -15.30 2.33
N TRP A 147 -20.85 -14.19 1.62
CA TRP A 147 -21.99 -13.33 1.91
C TRP A 147 -23.31 -14.08 1.72
N LYS A 148 -23.48 -14.81 0.62
CA LYS A 148 -24.67 -15.65 0.39
C LYS A 148 -24.88 -16.68 1.51
N ASN A 149 -23.80 -17.32 1.96
CA ASN A 149 -23.84 -18.28 3.07
C ASN A 149 -24.20 -17.58 4.39
N LYS A 150 -23.65 -16.39 4.68
CA LYS A 150 -23.99 -15.60 5.87
C LYS A 150 -25.47 -15.21 5.87
N THR A 151 -26.00 -14.75 4.74
CA THR A 151 -27.42 -14.40 4.55
C THR A 151 -28.31 -15.64 4.67
N PHE A 152 -27.88 -16.78 4.13
CA PHE A 152 -28.56 -18.06 4.31
C PHE A 152 -28.61 -18.47 5.78
N MET A 153 -27.49 -18.37 6.51
CA MET A 153 -27.42 -18.67 7.94
C MET A 153 -28.31 -17.76 8.77
N LYS A 154 -28.36 -16.45 8.46
CA LYS A 154 -29.29 -15.50 9.10
C LYS A 154 -30.74 -15.92 8.89
N ARG A 155 -31.10 -16.29 7.66
CA ARG A 155 -32.45 -16.75 7.33
C ARG A 155 -32.83 -18.04 8.08
N ILE A 156 -31.90 -19.00 8.17
CA ILE A 156 -32.12 -20.24 8.92
C ILE A 156 -32.29 -19.95 10.40
N LYS A 157 -31.42 -19.10 10.98
CA LYS A 157 -31.54 -18.66 12.37
C LYS A 157 -32.90 -18.01 12.64
N ALA A 158 -33.30 -17.05 11.81
CA ALA A 158 -34.59 -16.37 11.93
C ALA A 158 -35.77 -17.33 11.88
N ARG A 159 -35.73 -18.35 11.01
CA ARG A 159 -36.77 -19.39 10.96
C ARG A 159 -36.78 -20.26 12.21
N MET A 160 -35.59 -20.65 12.69
CA MET A 160 -35.46 -21.41 13.93
C MET A 160 -35.97 -20.61 15.12
N ASP A 161 -35.60 -19.33 15.25
CA ASP A 161 -36.03 -18.45 16.33
C ASP A 161 -37.56 -18.24 16.28
N ILE A 162 -38.15 -18.11 15.08
CA ILE A 162 -39.61 -18.08 14.90
C ILE A 162 -40.25 -19.40 15.33
N ASP A 163 -39.74 -20.55 14.87
CA ASP A 163 -40.26 -21.87 15.23
C ASP A 163 -40.15 -22.09 16.77
N LEU A 164 -39.06 -21.63 17.40
CA LEU A 164 -38.85 -21.70 18.85
C LEU A 164 -39.93 -20.93 19.62
N LEU A 165 -40.34 -19.74 19.17
CA LEU A 165 -41.43 -18.99 19.81
C LEU A 165 -42.75 -19.78 19.84
N TYR A 166 -43.04 -20.54 18.78
CA TYR A 166 -44.21 -21.42 18.74
C TYR A 166 -44.03 -22.66 19.62
N LEU A 167 -42.86 -23.29 19.58
CA LEU A 167 -42.58 -24.50 20.36
C LEU A 167 -42.59 -24.23 21.88
N GLU A 168 -42.12 -23.06 22.32
CA GLU A 168 -42.21 -22.60 23.71
C GLU A 168 -43.68 -22.53 24.18
N ASP A 169 -44.59 -22.08 23.31
CA ASP A 169 -46.02 -21.98 23.59
C ASP A 169 -46.72 -23.35 23.63
N MET A 170 -46.13 -24.36 22.97
CA MET A 170 -46.64 -25.73 22.92
C MET A 170 -46.10 -26.61 24.05
N ASN A 171 -45.48 -26.03 25.09
CA ASN A 171 -44.92 -26.73 26.24
C ASN A 171 -43.86 -27.80 25.89
N VAL A 172 -43.10 -27.60 24.81
CA VAL A 172 -41.94 -28.45 24.52
C VAL A 172 -40.89 -28.24 25.62
N PRO A 173 -40.24 -29.30 26.14
CA PRO A 173 -39.26 -29.19 27.22
C PRO A 173 -38.14 -28.19 26.89
N LYS A 174 -37.85 -27.26 27.81
CA LYS A 174 -36.81 -26.23 27.63
C LYS A 174 -35.44 -26.80 27.26
N ALA A 175 -35.08 -27.96 27.82
CA ALA A 175 -33.83 -28.65 27.52
C ALA A 175 -33.70 -29.00 26.02
N GLU A 176 -34.79 -29.38 25.36
CA GLU A 176 -34.77 -29.69 23.92
C GLU A 176 -34.62 -28.43 23.06
N LEU A 177 -35.27 -27.34 23.49
CA LEU A 177 -35.17 -26.04 22.82
C LEU A 177 -33.75 -25.45 22.94
N GLU A 178 -33.13 -25.59 24.10
CA GLU A 178 -31.73 -25.21 24.32
C GLU A 178 -30.77 -26.06 23.49
N GLU A 179 -30.99 -27.37 23.41
CA GLU A 179 -30.15 -28.25 22.60
C GLU A 179 -30.27 -27.95 21.09
N LEU A 180 -31.46 -27.54 20.61
CA LEU A 180 -31.61 -27.02 19.26
C LEU A 180 -30.77 -25.75 19.03
N LYS A 181 -30.83 -24.79 19.97
CA LYS A 181 -30.00 -23.56 19.91
C LYS A 181 -28.51 -23.92 19.91
N ASN A 182 -28.08 -24.83 20.78
CA ASN A 182 -26.68 -25.26 20.89
C ASN A 182 -26.19 -25.99 19.63
N SER A 183 -27.01 -26.87 19.05
CA SER A 183 -26.68 -27.55 17.79
C SER A 183 -26.51 -26.57 16.61
N PHE A 184 -27.37 -25.55 16.53
CA PHE A 184 -27.21 -24.47 15.55
C PHE A 184 -25.90 -23.70 15.74
N LEU A 185 -25.57 -23.34 16.98
CA LEU A 185 -24.32 -22.64 17.30
C LEU A 185 -23.10 -23.49 16.91
N ARG A 186 -23.09 -24.79 17.25
CA ARG A 186 -22.04 -25.72 16.84
C ARG A 186 -21.85 -25.72 15.32
N TRP A 187 -22.92 -25.89 14.56
CA TRP A 187 -22.86 -25.87 13.09
C TRP A 187 -22.36 -24.53 12.53
N ARG A 188 -22.80 -23.42 13.11
CA ARG A 188 -22.43 -22.07 12.68
C ARG A 188 -20.93 -21.79 12.84
N PHE A 189 -20.33 -22.22 13.94
CA PHE A 189 -18.97 -21.81 14.30
C PHE A 189 -17.90 -22.84 13.93
N ILE A 190 -18.22 -24.13 13.95
CA ILE A 190 -17.23 -25.22 13.85
C ILE A 190 -16.29 -25.06 12.64
N LYS A 191 -16.82 -24.67 11.49
CA LYS A 191 -16.00 -24.50 10.27
C LYS A 191 -14.98 -23.38 10.43
N ASN A 192 -15.40 -22.21 10.93
CA ASN A 192 -14.50 -21.07 11.10
C ASN A 192 -13.43 -21.38 12.16
N GLU A 193 -13.81 -22.06 13.23
CA GLU A 193 -12.90 -22.47 14.29
C GLU A 193 -11.83 -23.45 13.77
N LEU A 194 -12.25 -24.49 13.04
CA LEU A 194 -11.32 -25.44 12.43
C LEU A 194 -10.40 -24.78 11.39
N GLU A 195 -10.91 -23.85 10.58
CA GLU A 195 -10.10 -23.07 9.64
C GLU A 195 -9.07 -22.19 10.37
N TYR A 196 -9.44 -21.62 11.52
CA TYR A 196 -8.56 -20.83 12.36
C TYR A 196 -7.46 -21.68 12.98
N GLN A 197 -7.82 -22.76 13.69
CA GLN A 197 -6.85 -23.68 14.31
C GLN A 197 -5.88 -24.26 13.29
N ASN A 198 -6.39 -24.68 12.12
CA ASN A 198 -5.54 -25.16 11.03
C ASN A 198 -4.59 -24.08 10.52
N SER A 199 -5.04 -22.83 10.40
CA SER A 199 -4.19 -21.71 9.97
C SER A 199 -3.10 -21.39 10.98
N VAL A 200 -3.43 -21.40 12.28
CA VAL A 200 -2.46 -21.13 13.35
C VAL A 200 -1.41 -22.23 13.41
N LEU A 201 -1.83 -23.50 13.36
CA LEU A 201 -0.90 -24.63 13.37
C LEU A 201 -0.02 -24.63 12.13
N TYR A 202 -0.59 -24.43 10.94
CA TYR A 202 0.18 -24.38 9.70
C TYR A 202 1.25 -23.27 9.74
N ALA A 203 0.90 -22.07 10.21
CA ALA A 203 1.83 -20.95 10.33
C ALA A 203 2.98 -21.23 11.31
N LYS A 204 2.72 -21.95 12.41
CA LYS A 204 3.78 -22.37 13.34
C LYS A 204 4.74 -23.37 12.68
N LEU A 205 4.20 -24.31 11.91
CA LEU A 205 4.99 -25.33 11.25
C LEU A 205 5.76 -24.78 10.03
N SER A 206 5.26 -23.74 9.36
CA SER A 206 5.84 -23.18 8.13
C SER A 206 6.90 -22.08 8.36
N ASP A 207 7.15 -21.65 9.60
CA ASP A 207 7.95 -20.44 9.87
C ASP A 207 9.39 -20.53 9.32
N ASP A 208 10.08 -21.66 9.50
CA ASP A 208 11.45 -21.84 9.01
C ASP A 208 11.51 -21.96 7.47
N LEU A 209 10.51 -22.60 6.87
CA LEU A 209 10.35 -22.62 5.42
C LEU A 209 10.13 -21.21 4.85
N GLU A 210 9.30 -20.41 5.52
CA GLU A 210 8.99 -19.04 5.11
C GLU A 210 10.21 -18.11 5.22
N LYS A 211 11.01 -18.24 6.28
CA LYS A 211 12.28 -17.50 6.43
C LYS A 211 13.24 -17.84 5.28
N ALA A 212 13.49 -19.13 5.06
CA ALA A 212 14.39 -19.58 4.00
C ALA A 212 13.89 -19.15 2.60
N HIS A 213 12.58 -19.22 2.37
CA HIS A 213 11.97 -18.76 1.12
C HIS A 213 12.12 -17.24 0.93
N SER A 214 11.92 -16.44 1.97
CA SER A 214 12.03 -14.98 1.92
C SER A 214 13.47 -14.54 1.63
N GLU A 215 14.45 -15.16 2.29
CA GLU A 215 15.86 -14.90 2.05
C GLU A 215 16.28 -15.25 0.61
N TYR A 216 15.87 -16.43 0.13
CA TYR A 216 16.11 -16.84 -1.25
C TYR A 216 15.47 -15.88 -2.25
N LYS A 217 14.23 -15.47 -2.01
CA LYS A 217 13.48 -14.60 -2.93
C LYS A 217 14.06 -13.19 -2.99
N LEU A 218 14.45 -12.62 -1.84
CA LEU A 218 15.14 -11.32 -1.79
C LEU A 218 16.44 -11.38 -2.59
N GLU A 219 17.25 -12.42 -2.39
CA GLU A 219 18.52 -12.56 -3.10
C GLU A 219 18.31 -12.78 -4.60
N SER A 220 17.28 -13.55 -4.98
CA SER A 220 16.90 -13.77 -6.38
C SER A 220 16.46 -12.48 -7.07
N VAL A 221 15.66 -11.64 -6.39
CA VAL A 221 15.22 -10.34 -6.92
C VAL A 221 16.43 -9.42 -7.09
N LYS A 222 17.30 -9.29 -6.08
CA LYS A 222 18.54 -8.50 -6.17
C LYS A 222 19.46 -8.95 -7.30
N TYR A 223 19.64 -10.26 -7.47
CA TYR A 223 20.46 -10.80 -8.54
C TYR A 223 19.89 -10.48 -9.92
N ASN A 224 18.59 -10.71 -10.13
CA ASN A 224 17.92 -10.40 -11.40
C ASN A 224 17.90 -8.90 -11.68
N ALA A 225 17.73 -8.08 -10.65
CA ALA A 225 17.77 -6.63 -10.74
C ALA A 225 19.09 -6.09 -11.27
N LYS A 226 20.21 -6.52 -10.66
CA LYS A 226 21.56 -6.12 -11.09
C LYS A 226 21.80 -6.46 -12.57
N LYS A 227 21.35 -7.64 -13.00
CA LYS A 227 21.44 -8.08 -14.40
C LYS A 227 20.59 -7.21 -15.33
N THR A 228 19.36 -6.91 -14.95
CA THR A 228 18.45 -6.04 -15.73
C THR A 228 19.01 -4.62 -15.84
N LEU A 229 19.55 -4.07 -14.75
CA LEU A 229 20.12 -2.73 -14.71
C LEU A 229 21.34 -2.59 -15.64
N SER A 230 22.27 -3.55 -15.58
CA SER A 230 23.42 -3.61 -16.48
C SER A 230 22.98 -3.71 -17.94
N ALA A 231 21.95 -4.53 -18.24
CA ALA A 231 21.42 -4.66 -19.59
C ALA A 231 20.78 -3.36 -20.10
N LYS A 232 19.99 -2.68 -19.27
CA LYS A 232 19.34 -1.40 -19.59
C LYS A 232 20.36 -0.30 -19.85
N LYS A 233 21.37 -0.17 -18.98
CA LYS A 233 22.48 0.77 -19.15
C LYS A 233 23.22 0.54 -20.47
N THR A 234 23.52 -0.72 -20.78
CA THR A 234 24.19 -1.10 -22.03
C THR A 234 23.34 -0.72 -23.26
N LEU A 235 22.03 -0.97 -23.21
CA LEU A 235 21.10 -0.61 -24.29
C LEU A 235 20.99 0.90 -24.50
N GLU A 236 20.93 1.68 -23.42
CA GLU A 236 20.93 3.15 -23.49
C GLU A 236 22.23 3.70 -24.09
N GLU A 237 23.39 3.16 -23.69
CA GLU A 237 24.69 3.54 -24.25
C GLU A 237 24.82 3.16 -25.74
N GLN A 238 24.29 2.00 -26.14
CA GLN A 238 24.23 1.62 -27.56
C GLN A 238 23.33 2.56 -28.38
N LYS A 239 22.20 2.99 -27.80
CA LYS A 239 21.29 3.94 -28.44
C LYS A 239 21.97 5.30 -28.63
N LYS A 240 22.64 5.82 -27.60
CA LYS A 240 23.43 7.07 -27.67
C LYS A 240 24.52 6.99 -28.74
N ALA A 241 25.29 5.91 -28.78
CA ALA A 241 26.32 5.71 -29.81
C ALA A 241 25.74 5.73 -31.23
N LYS A 242 24.53 5.18 -31.43
CA LYS A 242 23.83 5.20 -32.73
C LYS A 242 23.33 6.61 -33.09
N GLU A 243 22.82 7.35 -32.11
CA GLU A 243 22.40 8.76 -32.28
C GLU A 243 23.58 9.66 -32.64
N GLU A 244 24.72 9.51 -31.94
CA GLU A 244 25.98 10.20 -32.25
C GLU A 244 26.47 9.90 -33.67
N TYR A 245 26.45 8.62 -34.09
CA TYR A 245 26.79 8.23 -35.45
C TYR A 245 25.85 8.89 -36.48
N ASN A 246 24.53 8.87 -36.26
CA ASN A 246 23.57 9.46 -37.19
C ASN A 246 23.79 10.98 -37.33
N PHE A 247 24.05 11.67 -36.22
CA PHE A 247 24.35 13.09 -36.21
C PHE A 247 25.65 13.40 -36.96
N ALA A 248 26.74 12.69 -36.65
CA ALA A 248 28.03 12.86 -37.33
C ALA A 248 27.96 12.52 -38.82
N SER A 249 27.24 11.46 -39.20
CA SER A 249 27.04 11.05 -40.60
C SER A 249 26.23 12.08 -41.38
N LYS A 250 25.22 12.70 -40.77
CA LYS A 250 24.47 13.81 -41.35
C LYS A 250 25.36 15.04 -41.57
N LYS A 251 26.16 15.41 -40.57
CA LYS A 251 27.12 16.51 -40.68
C LYS A 251 28.12 16.30 -41.82
N VAL A 252 28.68 15.09 -41.95
CA VAL A 252 29.57 14.73 -43.07
C VAL A 252 28.87 14.84 -44.43
N ALA A 253 27.57 14.49 -44.51
CA ALA A 253 26.80 14.64 -45.74
C ALA A 253 26.48 16.10 -46.08
N ASP A 254 26.20 16.93 -45.07
CA ASP A 254 25.96 18.36 -45.24
C ASP A 254 27.25 19.10 -45.61
N ASP A 255 28.39 18.77 -44.99
CA ASP A 255 29.72 19.27 -45.34
C ASP A 255 30.07 18.94 -46.82
N TYR A 256 29.73 17.73 -47.28
CA TYR A 256 29.94 17.33 -48.68
C TYR A 256 29.06 18.11 -49.66
N LYS A 257 27.78 18.32 -49.32
CA LYS A 257 26.87 19.15 -50.14
C LYS A 257 27.38 20.59 -50.24
N LEU A 258 27.85 21.16 -49.14
CA LEU A 258 28.41 22.52 -49.08
C LEU A 258 29.70 22.62 -49.91
N ALA A 259 30.60 21.65 -49.78
CA ALA A 259 31.83 21.59 -50.58
C ALA A 259 31.54 21.49 -52.09
N LYS A 260 30.52 20.72 -52.48
CA LYS A 260 30.05 20.59 -53.86
C LYS A 260 29.42 21.88 -54.40
N GLN A 261 28.70 22.63 -53.57
CA GLN A 261 28.12 23.94 -53.94
C GLN A 261 29.20 25.02 -54.14
N ASN A 262 30.31 24.92 -53.40
CA ASN A 262 31.41 25.89 -53.45
C ASN A 262 32.53 25.53 -54.45
N ASN A 263 32.32 24.56 -55.35
CA ASN A 263 33.31 24.09 -56.35
C ASN A 263 34.69 23.71 -55.76
N ILE A 264 34.74 23.20 -54.53
CA ILE A 264 35.98 22.68 -53.93
C ILE A 264 36.28 21.33 -54.59
N VAL A 265 37.43 21.23 -55.29
CA VAL A 265 37.86 20.02 -55.98
C VAL A 265 38.29 18.95 -54.96
N GLU A 266 37.82 17.70 -55.14
CA GLU A 266 38.10 16.52 -54.29
C GLU A 266 39.60 16.16 -54.16
N THR A 267 40.49 16.83 -54.89
CA THR A 267 41.94 16.58 -54.98
C THR A 267 42.77 16.97 -53.75
N SER A 268 42.17 17.62 -52.75
CA SER A 268 42.84 18.01 -51.49
C SER A 268 42.64 17.02 -50.34
N TRP A 269 41.85 15.96 -50.54
CA TRP A 269 41.53 14.98 -49.52
C TRP A 269 42.49 13.79 -49.56
N LYS A 270 42.93 13.35 -48.38
CA LYS A 270 43.76 12.16 -48.23
C LYS A 270 42.89 10.91 -48.34
N ASP A 271 43.39 9.89 -49.03
CA ASP A 271 42.81 8.54 -49.01
C ASP A 271 43.15 7.85 -47.68
N ALA A 272 42.15 7.22 -47.07
CA ALA A 272 42.31 6.54 -45.78
C ALA A 272 42.82 5.09 -45.97
N SER A 273 44.02 4.92 -46.54
CA SER A 273 44.64 3.60 -46.78
C SER A 273 44.82 2.76 -45.51
N PHE A 274 44.91 3.38 -44.34
CA PHE A 274 44.98 2.67 -43.06
C PHE A 274 43.70 1.91 -42.69
N LEU A 275 42.54 2.21 -43.32
CA LEU A 275 41.28 1.50 -43.03
C LEU A 275 41.29 0.05 -43.53
N SER A 276 42.23 -0.34 -44.41
CA SER A 276 42.42 -1.72 -44.86
C SER A 276 43.41 -2.52 -44.00
N ASP A 277 43.98 -1.90 -42.96
CA ASP A 277 44.91 -2.55 -42.05
C ASP A 277 44.20 -3.67 -41.26
N SER A 278 44.84 -4.85 -41.19
CA SER A 278 44.26 -6.07 -40.62
C SER A 278 43.90 -5.90 -39.14
N LYS A 279 44.59 -4.99 -38.44
CA LYS A 279 44.36 -4.62 -37.03
C LYS A 279 42.96 -4.06 -36.75
N PHE A 280 42.25 -3.53 -37.76
CA PHE A 280 40.88 -3.01 -37.59
C PHE A 280 39.80 -4.07 -37.84
N ASN A 281 40.18 -5.28 -38.25
CA ASN A 281 39.26 -6.41 -38.44
C ASN A 281 39.10 -7.24 -37.15
N PHE A 282 38.75 -6.57 -36.06
CA PHE A 282 38.57 -7.20 -34.77
C PHE A 282 37.43 -8.24 -34.81
N LYS A 283 37.72 -9.47 -34.35
CA LYS A 283 36.73 -10.54 -34.18
C LYS A 283 36.27 -10.59 -32.73
N LEU A 284 35.02 -10.22 -32.51
CA LEU A 284 34.38 -10.30 -31.21
C LEU A 284 34.21 -11.77 -30.79
N ASP A 285 34.81 -12.16 -29.67
CA ASP A 285 34.56 -13.45 -29.02
C ASP A 285 34.05 -13.23 -27.59
N LEU A 286 32.83 -13.71 -27.32
CA LEU A 286 32.16 -13.55 -26.03
C LEU A 286 32.29 -14.79 -25.13
N LYS A 287 32.88 -15.89 -25.62
CA LYS A 287 32.93 -17.19 -24.92
C LYS A 287 34.24 -17.45 -24.16
N THR A 288 35.21 -16.55 -24.28
CA THR A 288 36.53 -16.65 -23.66
C THR A 288 36.51 -16.39 -22.14
N ASP A 289 37.60 -16.72 -21.48
CA ASP A 289 37.86 -16.51 -20.07
C ASP A 289 38.01 -15.00 -19.71
N LEU A 290 38.02 -14.72 -18.41
CA LEU A 290 37.92 -13.36 -17.88
C LEU A 290 39.18 -12.51 -18.16
N GLU A 291 40.36 -13.13 -18.23
CA GLU A 291 41.60 -12.43 -18.55
C GLU A 291 41.64 -12.07 -20.03
N THR A 292 41.28 -13.02 -20.91
CA THR A 292 41.23 -12.79 -22.35
C THR A 292 40.22 -11.71 -22.75
N LYS A 293 39.06 -11.63 -22.08
CA LYS A 293 38.08 -10.55 -22.28
C LYS A 293 38.60 -9.18 -21.81
N LYS A 294 39.33 -9.12 -20.69
CA LYS A 294 39.97 -7.88 -20.22
C LYS A 294 41.01 -7.38 -21.23
N THR A 295 41.78 -8.29 -21.80
CA THR A 295 42.75 -7.99 -22.85
C THR A 295 42.07 -7.45 -24.11
N GLN A 296 40.98 -8.10 -24.57
CA GLN A 296 40.17 -7.61 -25.70
C GLN A 296 39.55 -6.22 -25.45
N VAL A 297 39.11 -5.91 -24.22
CA VAL A 297 38.61 -4.58 -23.86
C VAL A 297 39.72 -3.53 -23.94
N LYS A 298 40.94 -3.86 -23.48
CA LYS A 298 42.09 -2.95 -23.55
C LYS A 298 42.46 -2.67 -25.01
N GLU A 299 42.55 -3.72 -25.82
CA GLU A 299 42.83 -3.63 -27.26
C GLU A 299 41.78 -2.77 -28.00
N LEU A 300 40.48 -2.98 -27.75
CA LEU A 300 39.41 -2.18 -28.34
C LEU A 300 39.43 -0.71 -27.91
N LYS A 301 39.78 -0.43 -26.64
CA LYS A 301 39.92 0.95 -26.15
C LYS A 301 41.09 1.67 -26.82
N ASP A 302 42.21 0.99 -26.98
CA ASP A 302 43.40 1.53 -27.63
C ASP A 302 43.13 1.80 -29.13
N LEU A 303 42.47 0.86 -29.83
CA LEU A 303 42.02 1.05 -31.22
C LEU A 303 41.03 2.21 -31.38
N LEU A 304 40.05 2.33 -30.47
CA LEU A 304 39.08 3.44 -30.50
C LEU A 304 39.76 4.79 -30.22
N LYS A 305 40.77 4.82 -29.34
CA LYS A 305 41.56 6.03 -29.07
C LYS A 305 42.36 6.45 -30.30
N GLU A 306 43.02 5.50 -30.96
CA GLU A 306 43.76 5.72 -32.22
C GLU A 306 42.85 6.22 -33.35
N LEU A 307 41.63 5.69 -33.46
CA LEU A 307 40.66 6.11 -34.49
C LEU A 307 40.05 7.49 -34.19
N ARG A 308 39.81 7.81 -32.91
CA ARG A 308 39.24 9.10 -32.50
C ARG A 308 40.24 10.26 -32.54
N SER A 309 41.55 9.98 -32.49
CA SER A 309 42.59 11.00 -32.64
C SER A 309 42.83 11.45 -34.08
N LYS A 310 42.19 10.81 -35.07
CA LYS A 310 42.31 11.19 -36.49
C LYS A 310 41.33 12.30 -36.84
N GLU A 311 41.82 13.35 -37.47
CA GLU A 311 40.97 14.46 -37.90
C GLU A 311 40.10 14.08 -39.11
N LEU A 312 38.79 14.01 -38.88
CA LEU A 312 37.79 13.66 -39.90
C LEU A 312 37.81 14.58 -41.12
N LYS A 313 38.31 15.83 -41.00
CA LYS A 313 38.31 16.84 -42.06
C LYS A 313 39.34 16.60 -43.16
N GLU A 314 40.33 15.74 -42.93
CA GLU A 314 41.42 15.49 -43.88
C GLU A 314 41.09 14.42 -44.93
N TYR A 315 40.02 13.64 -44.73
CA TYR A 315 39.71 12.44 -45.53
C TYR A 315 38.56 12.65 -46.52
N SER A 316 38.46 11.78 -47.54
CA SER A 316 37.34 11.74 -48.50
C SER A 316 35.99 11.43 -47.84
N TYR A 317 34.88 11.87 -48.44
CA TYR A 317 33.50 11.63 -47.97
C TYR A 317 33.20 10.15 -47.69
N TRP A 318 33.58 9.26 -48.62
CA TRP A 318 33.35 7.82 -48.48
C TRP A 318 34.17 7.21 -47.35
N ASP A 319 35.39 7.70 -47.14
CA ASP A 319 36.28 7.23 -46.09
C ASP A 319 35.90 7.77 -44.71
N ARG A 320 35.40 9.01 -44.61
CA ARG A 320 34.76 9.52 -43.37
C ARG A 320 33.57 8.65 -42.96
N LYS A 321 32.72 8.24 -43.92
CA LYS A 321 31.59 7.35 -43.64
C LYS A 321 32.04 5.94 -43.21
N LYS A 322 33.08 5.39 -43.84
CA LYS A 322 33.67 4.10 -43.43
C LYS A 322 34.25 4.19 -42.02
N LEU A 323 34.99 5.25 -41.70
CA LEU A 323 35.58 5.50 -40.37
C LEU A 323 34.48 5.62 -39.30
N LEU A 324 33.43 6.41 -39.53
CA LEU A 324 32.30 6.53 -38.60
C LEU A 324 31.58 5.18 -38.39
N LYS A 325 31.42 4.38 -39.45
CA LYS A 325 30.79 3.06 -39.36
C LYS A 325 31.67 2.06 -38.59
N LEU A 326 32.98 2.13 -38.78
CA LEU A 326 33.96 1.32 -38.04
C LEU A 326 33.98 1.69 -36.55
N VAL A 327 34.02 2.99 -36.23
CA VAL A 327 33.95 3.49 -34.85
C VAL A 327 32.66 3.06 -34.17
N LEU A 328 31.51 3.13 -34.86
CA LEU A 328 30.24 2.64 -34.33
C LEU A 328 30.30 1.13 -34.03
N LYS A 329 30.81 0.33 -34.98
CA LYS A 329 30.95 -1.13 -34.80
C LYS A 329 31.83 -1.47 -33.60
N LEU A 330 33.03 -0.89 -33.52
CA LEU A 330 33.97 -1.12 -32.43
C LEU A 330 33.43 -0.64 -31.08
N THR A 331 32.71 0.48 -31.05
CA THR A 331 32.04 0.98 -29.84
C THR A 331 30.94 0.01 -29.38
N GLN A 332 30.12 -0.51 -30.31
CA GLN A 332 29.10 -1.51 -29.98
C GLN A 332 29.70 -2.83 -29.50
N ASP A 333 30.81 -3.26 -30.09
CA ASP A 333 31.51 -4.49 -29.70
C ASP A 333 32.20 -4.33 -28.33
N LEU A 334 32.77 -3.17 -28.02
CA LEU A 334 33.27 -2.81 -26.68
C LEU A 334 32.15 -2.86 -25.63
N LEU A 335 30.98 -2.30 -25.93
CA LEU A 335 29.82 -2.31 -25.03
C LEU A 335 29.33 -3.74 -24.75
N LYS A 336 29.28 -4.60 -25.78
CA LYS A 336 28.93 -6.03 -25.60
C LYS A 336 29.95 -6.77 -24.74
N LEU A 337 31.25 -6.50 -24.92
CA LEU A 337 32.33 -7.10 -24.13
C LEU A 337 32.29 -6.65 -22.67
N ASN A 338 32.09 -5.36 -22.41
CA ASN A 338 31.94 -4.83 -21.06
C ASN A 338 30.72 -5.43 -20.35
N PHE A 339 29.57 -5.56 -21.03
CA PHE A 339 28.39 -6.24 -20.50
C PHE A 339 28.68 -7.72 -20.20
N ALA A 340 29.39 -8.43 -21.09
CA ALA A 340 29.75 -9.83 -20.86
C ALA A 340 30.72 -9.98 -19.68
N LEU A 341 31.68 -9.06 -19.50
CA LEU A 341 32.59 -9.01 -18.36
C LEU A 341 31.86 -8.71 -17.06
N GLU A 342 31.00 -7.69 -17.03
CA GLU A 342 30.23 -7.29 -15.86
C GLU A 342 29.32 -8.44 -15.39
N ASN A 343 28.63 -9.11 -16.32
CA ASN A 343 27.82 -10.30 -16.00
C ASN A 343 28.65 -11.49 -15.51
N GLN A 344 29.87 -11.66 -16.00
CA GLN A 344 30.77 -12.73 -15.56
C GLN A 344 31.46 -12.38 -14.23
N GLN A 345 31.64 -11.10 -13.90
CA GLN A 345 32.12 -10.65 -12.58
C GLN A 345 31.02 -10.69 -11.51
N LEU A 346 29.78 -10.36 -11.88
CA LEU A 346 28.58 -10.62 -11.08
C LEU A 346 28.38 -12.13 -10.77
N SER A 347 29.15 -13.02 -11.40
CA SER A 347 28.87 -14.46 -11.42
C SER A 347 29.54 -15.32 -10.34
N THR A 348 30.39 -14.79 -9.46
CA THR A 348 31.03 -15.60 -8.40
C THR A 348 30.34 -15.46 -7.04
N VAL A 349 30.34 -14.28 -6.43
CA VAL A 349 29.85 -14.09 -5.04
C VAL A 349 28.32 -14.10 -4.96
N ASP A 350 27.63 -13.29 -5.77
CA ASP A 350 26.17 -13.19 -5.71
C ASP A 350 25.48 -14.50 -6.17
N LYS A 351 26.06 -15.20 -7.15
CA LYS A 351 25.55 -16.49 -7.63
C LYS A 351 25.78 -17.62 -6.62
N GLN A 352 26.93 -17.62 -5.93
CA GLN A 352 27.19 -18.55 -4.82
C GLN A 352 26.23 -18.28 -3.65
N ASN A 353 26.05 -17.02 -3.26
CA ASN A 353 25.09 -16.66 -2.22
C ASN A 353 23.66 -17.07 -2.59
N LEU A 354 23.22 -16.81 -3.83
CA LEU A 354 21.92 -17.25 -4.31
C LEU A 354 21.78 -18.79 -4.30
N ALA A 355 22.82 -19.52 -4.70
CA ALA A 355 22.82 -20.99 -4.68
C ALA A 355 22.74 -21.54 -3.25
N LEU A 356 23.51 -20.97 -2.31
CA LEU A 356 23.46 -21.33 -0.88
C LEU A 356 22.06 -21.08 -0.30
N LYS A 357 21.44 -19.93 -0.61
CA LYS A 357 20.07 -19.62 -0.16
C LYS A 357 19.03 -20.53 -0.82
N LEU A 358 19.22 -20.93 -2.07
CA LEU A 358 18.35 -21.90 -2.76
C LEU A 358 18.44 -23.29 -2.13
N GLU A 359 19.64 -23.76 -1.78
CA GLU A 359 19.85 -25.04 -1.09
C GLU A 359 19.22 -25.04 0.30
N ALA A 360 19.41 -23.96 1.06
CA ALA A 360 18.75 -23.77 2.36
C ALA A 360 17.21 -23.82 2.22
N TYR A 361 16.65 -23.16 1.20
CA TYR A 361 15.20 -23.23 0.93
C TYR A 361 14.72 -24.64 0.55
N LYS A 362 15.47 -25.38 -0.29
CA LYS A 362 15.13 -26.77 -0.65
C LYS A 362 15.13 -27.68 0.57
N LYS A 363 16.17 -27.58 1.41
CA LYS A 363 16.26 -28.34 2.66
C LYS A 363 15.08 -28.03 3.58
N ALA A 364 14.79 -26.76 3.82
CA ALA A 364 13.65 -26.34 4.65
C ALA A 364 12.30 -26.86 4.10
N LYS A 365 12.16 -26.99 2.78
CA LYS A 365 10.97 -27.57 2.13
C LYS A 365 10.82 -29.07 2.33
N GLU A 366 11.91 -29.81 2.30
CA GLU A 366 11.89 -31.24 2.61
C GLU A 366 11.59 -31.47 4.09
N ASP A 367 12.22 -30.71 4.98
CA ASP A 367 12.00 -30.77 6.42
C ASP A 367 10.55 -30.41 6.76
N PHE A 368 10.00 -29.35 6.16
CA PHE A 368 8.59 -28.98 6.34
C PHE A 368 7.62 -30.08 5.89
N LYS A 369 7.92 -30.78 4.79
CA LYS A 369 7.08 -31.88 4.32
C LYS A 369 7.09 -33.04 5.32
N LYS A 370 8.24 -33.40 5.87
CA LYS A 370 8.35 -34.42 6.92
C LYS A 370 7.57 -34.02 8.17
N ILE A 371 7.73 -32.77 8.63
CA ILE A 371 7.00 -32.23 9.77
C ILE A 371 5.48 -32.33 9.56
N LEU A 372 4.98 -31.97 8.37
CA LEU A 372 3.56 -32.09 8.03
C LEU A 372 3.05 -33.54 8.04
N ASP A 373 3.88 -34.48 7.54
CA ASP A 373 3.55 -35.89 7.47
C ASP A 373 3.66 -36.60 8.83
N GLU A 374 4.46 -36.09 9.76
CA GLU A 374 4.62 -36.65 11.11
C GLU A 374 3.65 -36.03 12.13
N ASN A 375 3.22 -34.77 11.92
CA ASN A 375 2.37 -34.06 12.86
C ASN A 375 0.94 -34.63 12.89
N GLN A 376 0.64 -35.39 13.96
CA GLN A 376 -0.67 -36.01 14.17
C GLN A 376 -1.80 -34.97 14.35
N GLU A 377 -1.53 -33.86 15.03
CA GLU A 377 -2.52 -32.79 15.27
C GLU A 377 -3.01 -32.18 13.95
N TYR A 378 -2.10 -31.92 13.01
CA TYR A 378 -2.43 -31.41 11.68
C TYR A 378 -3.27 -32.40 10.87
N LYS A 379 -2.93 -33.70 10.90
CA LYS A 379 -3.73 -34.75 10.23
C LYS A 379 -5.14 -34.81 10.79
N THR A 380 -5.28 -34.81 12.11
CA THR A 380 -6.58 -34.83 12.81
C THR A 380 -7.41 -33.59 12.46
N LEU A 381 -6.82 -32.39 12.50
CA LEU A 381 -7.47 -31.14 12.10
C LEU A 381 -7.95 -31.17 10.65
N LYS A 382 -7.15 -31.70 9.72
CA LYS A 382 -7.51 -31.81 8.30
C LYS A 382 -8.69 -32.77 8.07
N THR A 383 -8.77 -33.85 8.86
CA THR A 383 -9.91 -34.77 8.86
C THR A 383 -11.15 -34.10 9.44
N HIS A 384 -11.01 -33.45 10.59
CA HIS A 384 -12.08 -32.70 11.25
C HIS A 384 -12.64 -31.60 10.35
N LEU A 385 -11.78 -30.84 9.65
CA LEU A 385 -12.16 -29.77 8.72
C LEU A 385 -13.08 -30.26 7.59
N LYS A 386 -12.92 -31.52 7.15
CA LYS A 386 -13.77 -32.13 6.12
C LYS A 386 -15.06 -32.71 6.70
N ARG A 387 -14.99 -33.36 7.87
CA ARG A 387 -16.08 -34.18 8.43
C ARG A 387 -16.99 -33.40 9.39
N LEU A 388 -16.45 -32.73 10.40
CA LEU A 388 -17.23 -32.12 11.48
C LEU A 388 -18.24 -31.05 11.03
N PRO A 389 -17.96 -30.20 10.02
CA PRO A 389 -18.97 -29.26 9.52
C PRO A 389 -20.21 -29.95 8.94
N LEU A 390 -20.04 -31.12 8.31
CA LEU A 390 -21.14 -31.91 7.74
C LEU A 390 -21.93 -32.63 8.83
N VAL A 391 -21.22 -33.18 9.83
CA VAL A 391 -21.85 -33.80 11.01
C VAL A 391 -22.70 -32.78 11.76
N ALA A 392 -22.15 -31.60 12.04
CA ALA A 392 -22.87 -30.55 12.75
C ALA A 392 -24.09 -30.04 11.96
N GLU A 393 -23.97 -29.93 10.62
CA GLU A 393 -25.11 -29.60 9.74
C GLU A 393 -26.23 -30.63 9.89
N LYS A 394 -25.89 -31.93 9.82
CA LYS A 394 -26.84 -33.03 9.95
C LYS A 394 -27.54 -33.03 11.32
N VAL A 395 -26.77 -33.01 12.41
CA VAL A 395 -27.29 -33.04 13.78
C VAL A 395 -28.29 -31.92 14.01
N PHE A 396 -27.98 -30.69 13.56
CA PHE A 396 -28.89 -29.55 13.66
C PHE A 396 -30.18 -29.78 12.86
N PHE A 397 -30.09 -30.15 11.58
CA PHE A 397 -31.28 -30.28 10.73
C PHE A 397 -32.17 -31.46 11.11
N ASP A 398 -31.60 -32.56 11.62
CA ASP A 398 -32.37 -33.71 12.10
C ASP A 398 -33.14 -33.35 13.36
N LYS A 399 -32.49 -32.72 14.36
CA LYS A 399 -33.16 -32.23 15.57
C LYS A 399 -34.20 -31.14 15.26
N TRP A 400 -33.88 -30.22 14.36
CA TRP A 400 -34.84 -29.19 13.96
C TRP A 400 -36.07 -29.80 13.30
N ARG A 401 -35.89 -30.79 12.41
CA ARG A 401 -37.00 -31.49 11.74
C ARG A 401 -37.86 -32.29 12.73
N GLU A 402 -37.23 -32.96 13.70
CA GLU A 402 -37.93 -33.67 14.78
C GLU A 402 -38.86 -32.73 15.53
N LEU A 403 -38.34 -31.61 16.04
CA LEU A 403 -39.11 -30.62 16.79
C LEU A 403 -40.20 -29.95 15.94
N ARG A 404 -39.94 -29.74 14.65
CA ARG A 404 -40.90 -29.09 13.74
C ARG A 404 -42.14 -29.92 13.49
N LYS A 405 -42.11 -31.24 13.70
CA LYS A 405 -43.30 -32.11 13.62
C LYS A 405 -44.40 -31.66 14.58
N HIS A 406 -44.06 -31.07 15.73
CA HIS A 406 -45.05 -30.52 16.67
C HIS A 406 -45.86 -29.34 16.08
N LEU A 407 -45.33 -28.67 15.05
CA LEU A 407 -45.98 -27.55 14.37
C LEU A 407 -46.82 -28.00 13.16
N GLU A 408 -46.65 -29.22 12.65
CA GLU A 408 -47.34 -29.71 11.46
C GLU A 408 -48.84 -29.91 11.75
N GLY A 409 -49.69 -29.44 10.84
CA GLY A 409 -51.15 -29.56 10.96
C GLY A 409 -51.83 -28.57 11.92
N LYS A 410 -51.08 -27.68 12.60
CA LYS A 410 -51.64 -26.68 13.53
C LYS A 410 -51.87 -25.31 12.89
N ASN A 411 -52.91 -24.60 13.32
CA ASN A 411 -53.18 -23.23 12.89
C ASN A 411 -52.34 -22.22 13.68
N LEU A 412 -51.16 -21.88 13.15
CA LEU A 412 -50.20 -20.98 13.81
C LEU A 412 -50.77 -19.57 14.11
N LYS A 413 -51.85 -19.15 13.44
CA LYS A 413 -52.47 -17.84 13.70
C LYS A 413 -53.25 -17.79 15.02
N GLU A 414 -53.80 -18.91 15.48
CA GLU A 414 -54.53 -18.97 16.76
C GLU A 414 -53.57 -18.74 17.93
N PHE A 415 -52.37 -19.32 17.87
CA PHE A 415 -51.31 -19.10 18.85
C PHE A 415 -50.83 -17.63 18.88
N GLN A 416 -50.74 -16.97 17.71
CA GLN A 416 -50.34 -15.56 17.67
C GLN A 416 -51.33 -14.65 18.40
N ASN A 417 -52.62 -14.94 18.39
CA ASN A 417 -53.63 -14.10 19.04
C ASN A 417 -53.51 -14.11 20.58
N SER A 418 -52.91 -15.16 21.16
CA SER A 418 -52.68 -15.29 22.59
C SER A 418 -51.29 -14.81 23.03
N TRP A 419 -50.48 -14.23 22.15
CA TRP A 419 -49.13 -13.78 22.46
C TRP A 419 -49.08 -12.38 23.07
N SER A 420 -48.07 -12.16 23.92
CA SER A 420 -47.76 -10.83 24.45
C SER A 420 -47.18 -9.90 23.36
N GLU A 421 -47.26 -8.59 23.58
CA GLU A 421 -46.67 -7.58 22.69
C GLU A 421 -45.17 -7.83 22.45
N GLU A 422 -44.43 -8.25 23.48
CA GLU A 422 -43.00 -8.58 23.38
C GLU A 422 -42.74 -9.75 22.41
N LYS A 423 -43.56 -10.81 22.44
CA LYS A 423 -43.46 -11.92 21.47
C LYS A 423 -43.79 -11.45 20.05
N HIS A 424 -44.77 -10.57 19.88
CA HIS A 424 -45.08 -9.98 18.57
C HIS A 424 -43.94 -9.11 18.03
N GLU A 425 -43.25 -8.37 18.89
CA GLU A 425 -42.09 -7.58 18.50
C GLU A 425 -40.92 -8.46 18.07
N LYS A 426 -40.61 -9.52 18.84
CA LYS A 426 -39.62 -10.54 18.45
C LYS A 426 -39.96 -11.20 17.12
N LEU A 427 -41.24 -11.56 16.90
CA LEU A 427 -41.70 -12.12 15.62
C LEU A 427 -41.46 -11.14 14.45
N LYS A 428 -41.78 -9.84 14.63
CA LYS A 428 -41.51 -8.81 13.63
C LYS A 428 -40.02 -8.66 13.36
N GLU A 429 -39.18 -8.71 14.40
CA GLU A 429 -37.73 -8.62 14.29
C GLU A 429 -37.16 -9.81 13.49
N TYR A 430 -37.44 -11.05 13.90
CA TYR A 430 -36.95 -12.24 13.22
C TYR A 430 -37.45 -12.33 11.77
N SER A 431 -38.68 -11.88 11.52
CA SER A 431 -39.25 -11.85 10.17
C SER A 431 -38.49 -10.96 9.18
N LYS A 432 -37.75 -9.94 9.65
CA LYS A 432 -36.90 -9.08 8.79
C LYS A 432 -35.80 -9.89 8.08
N ASP A 433 -35.23 -10.88 8.77
CA ASP A 433 -34.14 -11.72 8.28
C ASP A 433 -34.64 -12.98 7.53
N ASN A 434 -35.92 -13.33 7.64
CA ASN A 434 -36.55 -14.44 6.91
C ASN A 434 -36.92 -14.08 5.45
N VAL A 435 -35.98 -13.54 4.68
CA VAL A 435 -36.20 -13.07 3.31
C VAL A 435 -35.49 -13.93 2.26
N SER A 436 -35.97 -13.87 1.01
CA SER A 436 -35.28 -14.52 -0.11
C SER A 436 -33.93 -13.85 -0.38
N LEU A 437 -32.98 -14.58 -0.97
CA LEU A 437 -31.66 -14.02 -1.31
C LEU A 437 -31.78 -12.77 -2.19
N LYS A 438 -32.72 -12.76 -3.15
CA LYS A 438 -32.97 -11.60 -4.02
C LYS A 438 -33.44 -10.38 -3.22
N LYS A 439 -34.32 -10.59 -2.24
CA LYS A 439 -34.83 -9.52 -1.36
C LYS A 439 -33.76 -9.04 -0.38
N ALA A 440 -32.95 -9.95 0.17
CA ALA A 440 -31.81 -9.59 1.01
C ALA A 440 -30.80 -8.70 0.26
N ILE A 441 -30.45 -9.06 -0.98
CA ILE A 441 -29.59 -8.24 -1.84
C ILE A 441 -30.19 -6.84 -2.02
N HIS A 442 -31.48 -6.77 -2.35
CA HIS A 442 -32.16 -5.49 -2.54
C HIS A 442 -32.14 -4.63 -1.27
N ASN A 443 -32.44 -5.23 -0.11
CA ASN A 443 -32.44 -4.53 1.18
C ASN A 443 -31.05 -3.95 1.50
N GLU A 444 -29.98 -4.73 1.34
CA GLU A 444 -28.61 -4.26 1.56
C GLU A 444 -28.22 -3.13 0.60
N VAL A 445 -28.58 -3.23 -0.67
CA VAL A 445 -28.31 -2.14 -1.64
C VAL A 445 -29.08 -0.88 -1.30
N MET A 446 -30.34 -0.99 -0.88
CA MET A 446 -31.14 0.17 -0.48
C MET A 446 -30.62 0.80 0.82
N GLU A 447 -30.19 -0.02 1.78
CA GLU A 447 -29.57 0.44 3.03
C GLU A 447 -28.32 1.27 2.73
N VAL A 448 -27.42 0.72 1.92
CA VAL A 448 -26.18 1.40 1.53
C VAL A 448 -26.47 2.63 0.69
N ALA A 449 -27.39 2.54 -0.28
CA ALA A 449 -27.76 3.66 -1.13
C ALA A 449 -28.34 4.84 -0.34
N LYS A 450 -29.05 4.57 0.76
CA LYS A 450 -29.56 5.59 1.68
C LYS A 450 -28.41 6.24 2.46
N ARG A 451 -27.48 5.45 3.01
CA ARG A 451 -26.30 5.94 3.77
C ARG A 451 -25.38 6.83 2.93
N VAL A 452 -25.24 6.51 1.64
CA VAL A 452 -24.36 7.25 0.71
C VAL A 452 -25.10 8.30 -0.13
N GLU A 453 -26.41 8.47 0.09
CA GLU A 453 -27.28 9.46 -0.56
C GLU A 453 -27.40 9.33 -2.10
N ILE A 454 -27.43 8.10 -2.62
CA ILE A 454 -27.50 7.83 -4.08
C ILE A 454 -28.83 7.18 -4.51
N THR A 455 -29.84 7.14 -3.65
CA THR A 455 -31.14 6.49 -3.91
C THR A 455 -31.78 6.97 -5.22
N LYS A 456 -31.73 8.27 -5.50
CA LYS A 456 -32.32 8.90 -6.70
C LYS A 456 -31.60 8.54 -8.01
N ILE A 457 -30.37 8.01 -7.96
CA ILE A 457 -29.55 7.74 -9.16
C ILE A 457 -29.32 6.25 -9.41
N LEU A 458 -29.96 5.35 -8.65
CA LEU A 458 -29.76 3.90 -8.74
C LEU A 458 -29.96 3.30 -10.15
N GLN A 459 -30.85 3.89 -10.95
CA GLN A 459 -31.12 3.42 -12.32
C GLN A 459 -30.20 4.04 -13.38
N LYS A 460 -29.45 5.10 -13.04
CA LYS A 460 -28.54 5.75 -13.98
C LYS A 460 -27.31 4.87 -14.25
N LYS A 461 -26.64 5.11 -15.37
CA LYS A 461 -25.32 4.53 -15.69
C LYS A 461 -24.20 5.49 -15.22
N PRO A 462 -22.99 4.99 -14.90
CA PRO A 462 -21.87 5.82 -14.44
C PRO A 462 -21.54 7.02 -15.33
N THR A 463 -21.69 6.88 -16.66
CA THR A 463 -21.44 7.95 -17.64
C THR A 463 -22.36 9.17 -17.49
N ARG A 464 -23.46 9.05 -16.73
CA ARG A 464 -24.43 10.13 -16.48
C ARG A 464 -24.32 10.73 -15.06
N LEU A 465 -23.20 10.50 -14.38
CA LEU A 465 -22.96 10.92 -12.99
C LEU A 465 -21.79 11.90 -12.91
N SER A 466 -21.89 12.86 -11.99
CA SER A 466 -20.74 13.71 -11.61
C SER A 466 -19.63 12.91 -10.92
N GLY A 467 -18.41 13.44 -10.87
CA GLY A 467 -17.28 12.78 -10.18
C GLY A 467 -17.60 12.40 -8.74
N GLY A 468 -18.17 13.33 -7.95
CA GLY A 468 -18.57 13.05 -6.56
C GLY A 468 -19.65 11.97 -6.45
N GLN A 469 -20.59 11.91 -7.39
CA GLN A 469 -21.57 10.82 -7.45
C GLN A 469 -20.91 9.48 -7.80
N GLN A 470 -19.99 9.45 -8.77
CA GLN A 470 -19.26 8.23 -9.12
C GLN A 470 -18.44 7.71 -7.94
N GLN A 471 -17.82 8.61 -7.17
CA GLN A 471 -17.10 8.24 -5.95
C GLN A 471 -18.02 7.66 -4.87
N ARG A 472 -19.19 8.26 -4.64
CA ARG A 472 -20.19 7.69 -3.71
C ARG A 472 -20.61 6.28 -4.12
N VAL A 473 -20.77 6.04 -5.43
CA VAL A 473 -21.08 4.71 -5.98
C VAL A 473 -19.92 3.72 -5.80
N SER A 474 -18.65 4.15 -5.98
CA SER A 474 -17.48 3.27 -5.79
C SER A 474 -17.34 2.86 -4.31
N ILE A 475 -17.56 3.80 -3.39
CA ILE A 475 -17.56 3.54 -1.94
C ILE A 475 -18.74 2.65 -1.55
N ALA A 476 -19.95 2.93 -2.04
CA ALA A 476 -21.11 2.08 -1.84
C ALA A 476 -20.84 0.62 -2.24
N ARG A 477 -20.20 0.43 -3.40
CA ARG A 477 -19.79 -0.89 -3.90
C ARG A 477 -18.75 -1.56 -2.99
N ALA A 478 -17.82 -0.80 -2.42
CA ALA A 478 -16.80 -1.33 -1.51
C ALA A 478 -17.41 -1.75 -0.16
N ILE A 479 -18.36 -0.97 0.39
CA ILE A 479 -18.92 -1.21 1.72
C ILE A 479 -20.13 -2.14 1.75
N VAL A 480 -20.78 -2.43 0.61
CA VAL A 480 -22.01 -3.25 0.56
C VAL A 480 -21.85 -4.64 1.16
N LYS A 481 -20.63 -5.17 1.15
CA LYS A 481 -20.31 -6.47 1.76
C LYS A 481 -20.14 -6.41 3.28
N LYS A 482 -20.15 -5.21 3.88
CA LYS A 482 -19.79 -4.93 5.27
C LYS A 482 -18.40 -5.50 5.59
N PRO A 483 -17.34 -5.08 4.86
CA PRO A 483 -15.99 -5.59 5.07
C PRO A 483 -15.42 -5.11 6.42
N ASP A 484 -14.54 -5.90 7.01
CA ASP A 484 -13.84 -5.54 8.25
C ASP A 484 -12.76 -4.47 8.02
N ILE A 485 -12.18 -4.48 6.82
CA ILE A 485 -11.10 -3.59 6.39
C ILE A 485 -11.52 -2.90 5.09
N LEU A 486 -11.34 -1.58 5.03
CA LEU A 486 -11.58 -0.74 3.87
C LEU A 486 -10.28 -0.05 3.44
N LEU A 487 -9.87 -0.26 2.20
CA LEU A 487 -8.69 0.37 1.61
C LEU A 487 -9.14 1.42 0.60
N MET A 488 -8.53 2.60 0.63
CA MET A 488 -8.81 3.69 -0.31
C MET A 488 -7.51 4.25 -0.86
N ASP A 489 -7.35 4.18 -2.18
CA ASP A 489 -6.18 4.69 -2.90
C ASP A 489 -6.52 6.03 -3.57
N GLU A 490 -6.02 7.14 -3.02
CA GLU A 490 -6.25 8.52 -3.50
C GLU A 490 -7.69 8.80 -3.98
N PRO A 491 -8.72 8.48 -3.18
CA PRO A 491 -10.09 8.43 -3.65
C PRO A 491 -10.65 9.81 -4.04
N LEU A 492 -10.03 10.90 -3.57
CA LEU A 492 -10.46 12.29 -3.78
C LEU A 492 -9.68 13.00 -4.91
N SER A 493 -8.65 12.39 -5.47
CA SER A 493 -7.76 13.01 -6.48
C SER A 493 -8.51 13.50 -7.73
N ASN A 494 -9.55 12.77 -8.15
CA ASN A 494 -10.37 13.06 -9.32
C ASN A 494 -11.51 14.08 -9.09
N LEU A 495 -11.56 14.73 -7.93
CA LEU A 495 -12.57 15.73 -7.58
C LEU A 495 -12.03 17.16 -7.54
N ASP A 496 -12.90 18.13 -7.79
CA ASP A 496 -12.63 19.56 -7.57
C ASP A 496 -12.54 19.90 -6.07
N ALA A 497 -11.85 20.99 -5.72
CA ALA A 497 -11.56 21.38 -4.33
C ALA A 497 -12.81 21.42 -3.41
N LYS A 498 -13.91 22.05 -3.85
CA LYS A 498 -15.16 22.13 -3.06
C LYS A 498 -15.78 20.74 -2.83
N LEU A 499 -15.75 19.88 -3.85
CA LEU A 499 -16.26 18.52 -3.75
C LEU A 499 -15.37 17.64 -2.87
N ARG A 500 -14.04 17.85 -2.87
CA ARG A 500 -13.11 17.16 -1.97
C ARG A 500 -13.48 17.39 -0.51
N ILE A 501 -13.68 18.65 -0.09
CA ILE A 501 -14.01 18.98 1.31
C ILE A 501 -15.28 18.28 1.77
N SER A 502 -16.38 18.42 1.02
CA SER A 502 -17.65 17.79 1.38
C SER A 502 -17.59 16.25 1.37
N THR A 503 -16.89 15.66 0.39
CA THR A 503 -16.76 14.21 0.27
C THR A 503 -15.86 13.65 1.37
N ARG A 504 -14.82 14.38 1.76
CA ARG A 504 -13.92 14.04 2.86
C ARG A 504 -14.66 13.95 4.19
N GLN A 505 -15.46 14.96 4.53
CA GLN A 505 -16.33 14.96 5.73
C GLN A 505 -17.29 13.77 5.72
N TRP A 506 -17.91 13.52 4.57
CA TRP A 506 -18.83 12.40 4.39
C TRP A 506 -18.14 11.03 4.55
N ILE A 507 -16.94 10.83 4.00
CA ILE A 507 -16.15 9.60 4.21
C ILE A 507 -15.90 9.38 5.71
N ARG A 508 -15.50 10.43 6.44
CA ARG A 508 -15.25 10.34 7.89
C ARG A 508 -16.51 9.95 8.66
N GLN A 509 -17.67 10.54 8.33
CA GLN A 509 -18.96 10.18 8.95
C GLN A 509 -19.33 8.71 8.71
N ILE A 510 -19.16 8.22 7.47
CA ILE A 510 -19.42 6.82 7.15
C ILE A 510 -18.48 5.90 7.93
N GLN A 511 -17.18 6.20 7.94
CA GLN A 511 -16.20 5.41 8.66
C GLN A 511 -16.50 5.35 10.17
N GLN A 512 -16.83 6.48 10.79
CA GLN A 512 -17.20 6.55 12.21
C GLN A 512 -18.50 5.81 12.53
N SER A 513 -19.53 5.93 11.67
CA SER A 513 -20.82 5.26 11.88
C SER A 513 -20.74 3.74 11.72
N LEU A 514 -19.82 3.25 10.87
CA LEU A 514 -19.62 1.82 10.62
C LEU A 514 -18.50 1.22 11.47
N LYS A 515 -17.62 2.05 12.06
CA LYS A 515 -16.39 1.66 12.77
C LYS A 515 -15.55 0.65 11.96
N ILE A 516 -15.46 0.84 10.64
CA ILE A 516 -14.65 -0.02 9.76
C ILE A 516 -13.19 0.45 9.83
N THR A 517 -12.27 -0.49 10.02
CA THR A 517 -10.83 -0.21 9.93
C THR A 517 -10.52 0.28 8.53
N THR A 518 -10.00 1.50 8.39
CA THR A 518 -9.81 2.13 7.09
C THR A 518 -8.37 2.54 6.88
N VAL A 519 -7.79 2.17 5.74
CA VAL A 519 -6.49 2.67 5.27
C VAL A 519 -6.74 3.60 4.10
N PHE A 520 -6.37 4.86 4.27
CA PHE A 520 -6.52 5.92 3.30
C PHE A 520 -5.14 6.32 2.76
N VAL A 521 -4.99 6.44 1.45
CA VAL A 521 -3.75 6.93 0.83
C VAL A 521 -4.01 8.29 0.22
N THR A 522 -3.11 9.24 0.50
CA THR A 522 -3.13 10.55 -0.14
C THR A 522 -1.74 11.17 -0.19
N HIS A 523 -1.55 12.09 -1.11
CA HIS A 523 -0.41 13.02 -1.13
C HIS A 523 -0.76 14.38 -0.50
N ASP A 524 -2.04 14.62 -0.21
CA ASP A 524 -2.55 15.87 0.36
C ASP A 524 -2.54 15.80 1.90
N GLN A 525 -1.75 16.70 2.50
CA GLN A 525 -1.66 16.79 3.96
C GLN A 525 -2.96 17.25 4.63
N GLU A 526 -3.75 18.13 4.00
CA GLU A 526 -5.01 18.59 4.58
C GLU A 526 -6.01 17.43 4.69
N GLU A 527 -6.01 16.55 3.70
CA GLU A 527 -6.81 15.33 3.73
C GLU A 527 -6.39 14.46 4.92
N ALA A 528 -5.09 14.15 5.04
CA ALA A 528 -4.56 13.34 6.13
C ALA A 528 -4.82 13.96 7.51
N MET A 529 -4.71 15.27 7.64
CA MET A 529 -4.87 15.94 8.93
C MET A 529 -6.33 16.01 9.40
N SER A 530 -7.29 16.03 8.48
CA SER A 530 -8.70 16.29 8.81
C SER A 530 -9.57 15.05 9.01
N ILE A 531 -9.20 13.88 8.46
CA ILE A 531 -10.02 12.65 8.59
C ILE A 531 -9.40 11.57 9.47
N SER A 532 -8.12 11.66 9.77
CA SER A 532 -7.37 10.50 10.25
C SER A 532 -7.23 10.49 11.75
N ASP A 533 -7.37 9.29 12.32
CA ASP A 533 -7.02 9.06 13.71
C ASP A 533 -5.50 8.95 13.86
N ILE A 534 -4.82 8.35 12.87
CA ILE A 534 -3.37 8.14 12.83
C ILE A 534 -2.87 8.46 11.41
N VAL A 535 -1.74 9.16 11.34
CA VAL A 535 -1.04 9.43 10.07
C VAL A 535 0.30 8.71 10.11
N ILE A 536 0.59 7.99 9.03
CA ILE A 536 1.86 7.31 8.77
C ILE A 536 2.55 8.09 7.66
N CYS A 537 3.54 8.90 8.05
CA CYS A 537 4.32 9.69 7.12
C CYS A 537 5.44 8.83 6.52
N MET A 538 5.46 8.74 5.19
CA MET A 538 6.37 7.89 4.42
C MET A 538 7.23 8.71 3.46
N ASP A 539 8.49 8.31 3.31
CA ASP A 539 9.45 8.92 2.41
C ASP A 539 10.49 7.89 1.94
N PHE A 540 10.80 7.89 0.64
CA PHE A 540 11.66 6.90 -0.02
C PHE A 540 11.44 5.44 0.44
N GLY A 541 10.16 5.01 0.54
CA GLY A 541 9.80 3.65 0.91
C GLY A 541 9.90 3.34 2.41
N LYS A 542 10.29 4.30 3.25
CA LYS A 542 10.42 4.15 4.71
C LYS A 542 9.33 4.92 5.44
N VAL A 543 8.93 4.41 6.60
CA VAL A 543 8.13 5.18 7.56
C VAL A 543 9.05 6.14 8.30
N LYS A 544 8.74 7.44 8.25
CA LYS A 544 9.48 8.49 8.96
C LYS A 544 8.88 8.78 10.33
N GLN A 545 7.55 8.75 10.44
CA GLN A 545 6.84 8.99 11.69
C GLN A 545 5.42 8.42 11.64
N ILE A 546 4.94 7.96 12.80
CA ILE A 546 3.55 7.51 13.02
C ILE A 546 3.04 8.25 14.25
N GLY A 547 1.81 8.74 14.20
CA GLY A 547 1.20 9.44 15.32
C GLY A 547 -0.13 10.08 14.94
N SER A 548 -0.73 10.84 15.86
CA SER A 548 -1.92 11.63 15.54
C SER A 548 -1.58 12.81 14.62
N PRO A 549 -2.53 13.36 13.84
CA PRO A 549 -2.27 14.55 13.03
C PRO A 549 -1.65 15.72 13.79
N ILE A 550 -2.16 16.01 14.99
CA ILE A 550 -1.68 17.10 15.84
C ILE A 550 -0.27 16.80 16.36
N GLU A 551 0.01 15.55 16.73
CA GLU A 551 1.33 15.13 17.17
C GLU A 551 2.37 15.25 16.08
N LEU A 552 2.08 14.81 14.85
CA LEU A 552 2.99 14.97 13.72
C LEU A 552 3.27 16.45 13.40
N TYR A 553 2.26 17.31 13.57
CA TYR A 553 2.38 18.75 13.34
C TYR A 553 3.23 19.45 14.40
N ASN A 554 2.92 19.22 15.69
CA ASN A 554 3.56 19.87 16.83
C ASN A 554 4.91 19.23 17.19
N LYS A 555 5.06 17.92 16.96
CA LYS A 555 6.23 17.13 17.33
C LYS A 555 6.78 16.31 16.15
N PRO A 556 7.23 16.96 15.04
CA PRO A 556 7.88 16.23 13.96
C PRO A 556 9.22 15.63 14.41
N ASN A 557 9.47 14.35 14.15
CA ASN A 557 10.69 13.64 14.56
C ASN A 557 11.93 14.00 13.74
N ASN A 558 11.74 14.57 12.54
CA ASN A 558 12.83 14.93 11.64
C ASN A 558 12.41 16.10 10.74
N LEU A 559 13.41 16.71 10.11
CA LEU A 559 13.27 17.88 9.25
C LEU A 559 12.33 17.64 8.08
N PHE A 560 12.33 16.42 7.51
CA PHE A 560 11.44 16.08 6.41
C PHE A 560 9.96 16.18 6.84
N VAL A 561 9.59 15.54 7.96
CA VAL A 561 8.20 15.61 8.47
C VAL A 561 7.83 17.06 8.81
N ALA A 562 8.77 17.83 9.38
CA ALA A 562 8.57 19.22 9.75
C ALA A 562 8.29 20.13 8.53
N LYS A 563 9.06 19.96 7.44
CA LYS A 563 8.84 20.69 6.18
C LYS A 563 7.58 20.24 5.46
N PHE A 564 7.37 18.93 5.40
CA PHE A 564 6.31 18.32 4.61
C PHE A 564 4.92 18.59 5.18
N LEU A 565 4.80 18.74 6.50
CA LEU A 565 3.55 19.03 7.20
C LEU A 565 3.43 20.51 7.53
N GLY A 566 2.36 21.16 7.09
CA GLY A 566 2.10 22.59 7.24
C GLY A 566 1.99 23.29 5.88
N MET A 567 0.98 24.15 5.74
CA MET A 567 0.89 25.08 4.62
C MET A 567 0.68 26.47 5.22
N PRO A 568 1.68 27.36 5.15
CA PRO A 568 2.96 27.25 4.45
C PRO A 568 3.99 26.28 5.08
N GLU A 569 5.04 25.94 4.32
CA GLU A 569 6.17 25.14 4.84
C GLU A 569 6.89 25.87 5.99
N MET A 570 7.42 25.10 6.94
CA MET A 570 8.19 25.60 8.07
C MET A 570 9.40 26.43 7.62
N GLY A 571 9.56 27.62 8.20
CA GLY A 571 10.74 28.45 8.03
C GLY A 571 11.95 27.84 8.74
N LEU A 572 13.10 27.81 8.07
CA LEU A 572 14.33 27.24 8.63
C LEU A 572 15.44 28.27 8.73
N PHE A 573 16.12 28.27 9.86
CA PHE A 573 17.20 29.17 10.18
C PHE A 573 18.46 28.36 10.51
N PRO A 574 19.55 28.50 9.73
CA PRO A 574 20.84 27.93 10.08
C PRO A 574 21.33 28.49 11.42
N ALA A 575 21.82 27.62 12.30
CA ALA A 575 22.29 28.02 13.62
C ALA A 575 23.48 27.18 14.08
N THR A 576 24.26 27.73 15.00
CA THR A 576 25.34 27.02 15.70
C THR A 576 25.04 26.98 17.18
N PHE A 577 25.26 25.83 17.80
CA PHE A 577 25.17 25.67 19.24
C PHE A 577 26.57 25.65 19.86
N GLU A 578 26.83 26.57 20.78
CA GLU A 578 28.06 26.63 21.56
C GLU A 578 27.74 27.03 22.99
N LYS A 579 28.30 26.30 23.98
CA LYS A 579 28.28 26.69 25.40
C LYS A 579 26.88 27.07 25.91
N ASN A 580 25.87 26.23 25.62
CA ASN A 580 24.46 26.42 26.00
C ASN A 580 23.76 27.63 25.37
N LYS A 581 24.28 28.15 24.25
CA LYS A 581 23.66 29.24 23.50
C LYS A 581 23.51 28.84 22.04
N ILE A 582 22.34 29.14 21.47
CA ILE A 582 22.07 28.99 20.04
C ILE A 582 22.34 30.34 19.38
N LYS A 583 23.24 30.35 18.41
CA LYS A 583 23.52 31.50 17.54
C LYS A 583 22.86 31.27 16.19
N VAL A 584 21.88 32.09 15.85
CA VAL A 584 21.26 32.12 14.53
C VAL A 584 21.90 33.30 13.78
N ASN A 585 22.69 33.02 12.75
CA ASN A 585 23.56 34.01 12.10
C ASN A 585 24.46 34.73 13.12
N ASN A 586 24.34 36.07 13.22
CA ASN A 586 25.11 36.90 14.15
C ASN A 586 24.39 37.14 15.49
N LEU A 587 23.17 36.62 15.66
CA LEU A 587 22.33 36.87 16.83
C LEU A 587 22.33 35.66 17.74
N THR A 588 22.68 35.90 19.00
CA THR A 588 22.59 34.89 20.05
C THR A 588 21.23 34.98 20.71
N LEU A 589 20.46 33.89 20.70
CA LEU A 589 19.19 33.85 21.41
C LEU A 589 19.43 34.10 22.91
N LYS A 590 18.59 34.94 23.52
CA LYS A 590 18.79 35.46 24.89
C LYS A 590 18.77 34.35 25.95
N ASN A 591 18.05 33.26 25.70
CA ASN A 591 17.87 32.18 26.65
C ASN A 591 19.04 31.19 26.64
N LYS A 592 19.26 30.49 27.76
CA LYS A 592 20.16 29.34 27.81
C LYS A 592 19.41 28.10 27.36
N PHE A 593 19.97 27.39 26.40
CA PHE A 593 19.40 26.17 25.85
C PHE A 593 20.25 24.99 26.29
N LYS A 594 19.60 23.94 26.78
CA LYS A 594 20.24 22.65 27.00
C LYS A 594 19.78 21.71 25.90
N VAL A 595 20.67 21.39 24.97
CA VAL A 595 20.44 20.39 23.92
C VAL A 595 21.07 19.09 24.39
N ALA A 596 20.32 17.99 24.36
CA ALA A 596 20.81 16.72 24.89
C ALA A 596 22.08 16.24 24.16
N ASN A 597 23.10 15.86 24.95
CA ASN A 597 24.31 15.14 24.53
C ASN A 597 25.25 15.83 23.51
N LYS A 598 25.25 17.18 23.39
CA LYS A 598 26.23 17.90 22.55
C LYS A 598 26.68 19.21 23.18
N ASP A 599 27.98 19.50 23.11
CA ASP A 599 28.58 20.79 23.51
C ASP A 599 28.73 21.76 22.32
N PHE A 600 28.86 21.20 21.12
CA PHE A 600 28.91 21.90 19.84
C PHE A 600 28.08 21.15 18.79
N ALA A 601 27.23 21.88 18.05
CA ALA A 601 26.48 21.30 16.93
C ALA A 601 26.05 22.38 15.93
N ASP A 602 26.12 22.04 14.64
CA ASP A 602 25.42 22.79 13.60
C ASP A 602 23.95 22.38 13.58
N LEU A 603 23.06 23.35 13.73
CA LEU A 603 21.63 23.15 13.92
C LEU A 603 20.83 23.83 12.82
N GLN A 604 19.63 23.33 12.59
CA GLN A 604 18.57 24.05 11.89
C GLN A 604 17.43 24.33 12.85
N ILE A 605 17.14 25.61 13.05
CA ILE A 605 16.00 26.06 13.87
C ILE A 605 14.80 26.24 12.94
N GLY A 606 13.77 25.45 13.18
CA GLY A 606 12.50 25.50 12.48
C GLY A 606 11.45 26.29 13.24
N VAL A 607 10.73 27.17 12.55
CA VAL A 607 9.60 27.93 13.08
C VAL A 607 8.44 27.86 12.10
N ARG A 608 7.23 27.57 12.61
CA ARG A 608 6.01 27.54 11.80
C ARG A 608 5.65 28.94 11.33
N ALA A 609 5.05 29.04 10.15
CA ALA A 609 4.74 30.33 9.52
C ALA A 609 3.80 31.20 10.38
N GLU A 610 2.95 30.58 11.19
CA GLU A 610 2.02 31.22 12.11
C GLU A 610 2.60 31.53 13.50
N ASP A 611 3.78 30.99 13.84
CA ASP A 611 4.34 31.10 15.19
C ASP A 611 5.31 32.28 15.35
N PHE A 612 5.68 32.96 14.26
CA PHE A 612 6.54 34.14 14.32
C PHE A 612 5.92 35.27 15.14
N VAL A 613 6.72 35.88 16.03
CA VAL A 613 6.29 37.04 16.81
C VAL A 613 6.62 38.29 16.02
N LEU A 614 5.59 38.95 15.47
CA LEU A 614 5.75 40.17 14.69
C LEU A 614 5.81 41.41 15.59
N HIS A 615 6.69 42.34 15.24
CA HIS A 615 6.89 43.60 15.94
C HIS A 615 6.65 44.78 15.00
N ARG A 616 6.17 45.89 15.57
CA ARG A 616 5.93 47.12 14.80
C ARG A 616 7.21 47.92 14.53
N TYR A 617 8.19 47.82 15.43
CA TYR A 617 9.43 48.59 15.36
C TYR A 617 10.65 47.67 15.44
N LYS A 618 11.69 48.00 14.67
CA LYS A 618 12.97 47.28 14.64
C LYS A 618 13.66 47.14 16.01
N LYS A 619 13.42 48.09 16.93
CA LYS A 619 14.01 48.09 18.28
C LYS A 619 13.53 46.91 19.14
N ASP A 620 12.35 46.37 18.82
CA ASP A 620 11.70 45.31 19.59
C ASP A 620 11.86 43.93 18.93
N SER A 621 12.53 43.86 17.77
CA SER A 621 12.70 42.64 16.99
C SER A 621 14.14 42.16 16.98
N ASP A 622 14.33 40.84 16.98
CA ASP A 622 15.65 40.25 16.75
C ASP A 622 16.00 40.23 15.26
N PHE A 623 15.04 40.06 14.36
CA PHE A 623 15.26 39.90 12.91
C PHE A 623 14.42 40.87 12.06
N SER A 624 14.92 41.16 10.86
CA SER A 624 14.19 41.91 9.83
C SER A 624 14.34 41.25 8.47
N GLY A 625 13.33 41.38 7.61
CA GLY A 625 13.36 40.87 6.24
C GLY A 625 12.45 41.67 5.32
N ARG A 626 12.59 41.47 4.01
CA ARG A 626 11.81 42.20 2.99
C ARG A 626 10.78 41.28 2.34
N ILE A 627 9.54 41.76 2.22
CA ILE A 627 8.47 41.00 1.58
C ILE A 627 8.70 40.95 0.06
N ILE A 628 8.86 39.75 -0.49
CA ILE A 628 9.04 39.52 -1.93
C ILE A 628 7.75 39.03 -2.60
N VAL A 629 6.89 38.31 -1.88
CA VAL A 629 5.60 37.80 -2.39
C VAL A 629 4.54 37.92 -1.30
N LYS A 630 3.32 38.28 -1.70
CA LYS A 630 2.13 38.29 -0.86
C LYS A 630 1.01 37.52 -1.54
N GLU A 631 0.49 36.49 -0.88
CA GLU A 631 -0.65 35.68 -1.33
C GLU A 631 -1.80 35.81 -0.31
N ASN A 632 -3.01 36.16 -0.77
CA ASN A 632 -4.16 36.36 0.11
C ASN A 632 -5.06 35.11 0.13
N PHE A 633 -5.34 34.57 1.32
CA PHE A 633 -6.23 33.42 1.56
C PHE A 633 -7.55 33.81 2.25
N GLY A 634 -8.01 35.06 2.04
CA GLY A 634 -9.28 35.55 2.56
C GLY A 634 -9.17 36.18 3.95
N LYS A 635 -8.98 35.38 5.02
CA LYS A 635 -8.78 35.90 6.40
C LYS A 635 -7.32 36.14 6.76
N GLU A 636 -6.43 35.43 6.08
CA GLU A 636 -4.98 35.46 6.32
C GLU A 636 -4.25 35.79 5.01
N SER A 637 -3.04 36.31 5.14
CA SER A 637 -2.08 36.51 4.07
C SER A 637 -0.85 35.65 4.35
N LYS A 638 -0.40 34.93 3.33
CA LYS A 638 0.93 34.33 3.33
C LYS A 638 1.92 35.34 2.75
N LEU A 639 2.99 35.60 3.48
CA LEU A 639 4.09 36.44 3.04
C LEU A 639 5.31 35.56 2.81
N VAL A 640 5.98 35.74 1.68
CA VAL A 640 7.34 35.22 1.49
C VAL A 640 8.28 36.37 1.74
N VAL A 641 9.16 36.20 2.72
CA VAL A 641 10.07 37.24 3.21
C VAL A 641 11.50 36.78 2.95
N GLU A 642 12.26 37.61 2.25
CA GLU A 642 13.70 37.42 2.05
C GLU A 642 14.45 37.97 3.27
N ILE A 643 15.22 37.09 3.92
CA ILE A 643 16.01 37.40 5.11
C ILE A 643 17.48 37.19 4.78
N GLU A 644 18.31 38.16 5.15
CA GLU A 644 19.75 38.12 4.92
C GLU A 644 20.40 36.88 5.55
N ASN A 645 21.23 36.15 4.79
CA ASN A 645 21.92 34.92 5.19
C ASN A 645 21.03 33.72 5.58
N VAL A 646 19.71 33.81 5.39
CA VAL A 646 18.75 32.70 5.60
C VAL A 646 18.04 32.34 4.29
N GLY A 647 17.70 33.34 3.48
CA GLY A 647 16.92 33.18 2.25
C GLY A 647 15.42 33.41 2.49
N ASN A 648 14.59 32.71 1.71
CA ASN A 648 13.15 32.93 1.70
C ASN A 648 12.44 32.12 2.78
N VAL A 649 11.68 32.80 3.64
CA VAL A 649 10.90 32.20 4.71
C VAL A 649 9.43 32.57 4.57
N ASN A 650 8.54 31.62 4.86
CA ASN A 650 7.09 31.84 4.83
C ASN A 650 6.57 32.34 6.17
N PHE A 651 5.70 33.34 6.13
CA PHE A 651 4.95 33.87 7.27
C PHE A 651 3.47 33.79 6.97
N LEU A 652 2.66 33.53 7.98
CA LEU A 652 1.20 33.56 7.91
C LEU A 652 0.69 34.63 8.87
N VAL A 653 0.03 35.65 8.33
CA VAL A 653 -0.39 36.84 9.08
C VAL A 653 -1.87 37.14 8.88
N SER A 654 -2.53 37.73 9.88
CA SER A 654 -3.89 38.24 9.71
C SER A 654 -3.92 39.34 8.65
N ASN A 655 -4.99 39.41 7.86
CA ASN A 655 -5.19 40.46 6.87
C ASN A 655 -5.38 41.87 7.47
N ASP A 656 -5.59 41.97 8.79
CA ASP A 656 -5.60 43.26 9.49
C ASP A 656 -4.24 43.97 9.40
N ALA A 657 -3.16 43.20 9.23
CA ALA A 657 -1.83 43.71 9.01
C ALA A 657 -1.68 44.08 7.52
N ASN A 658 -1.95 45.35 7.18
CA ASN A 658 -1.90 45.92 5.83
C ASN A 658 -0.48 46.00 5.21
N TYR A 659 0.28 44.90 5.21
CA TYR A 659 1.60 44.83 4.56
C TYR A 659 1.50 44.91 3.04
N LYS A 660 2.42 45.64 2.40
CA LYS A 660 2.58 45.76 0.94
C LYS A 660 3.81 44.98 0.46
N LEU A 661 3.86 44.74 -0.85
CA LEU A 661 5.05 44.18 -1.50
C LEU A 661 6.25 45.10 -1.22
N TYR A 662 7.39 44.51 -0.89
CA TYR A 662 8.64 45.19 -0.54
C TYR A 662 8.69 45.92 0.80
N ASP A 663 7.65 45.87 1.62
CA ASP A 663 7.72 46.37 3.00
C ASP A 663 8.74 45.55 3.81
N GLU A 664 9.38 46.20 4.79
CA GLU A 664 10.24 45.55 5.77
C GLU A 664 9.38 45.01 6.92
N ILE A 665 9.56 43.74 7.26
CA ILE A 665 8.89 43.10 8.40
C ILE A 665 9.91 42.88 9.51
N HIS A 666 9.49 43.14 10.75
CA HIS A 666 10.30 42.98 11.95
C HIS A 666 9.71 41.86 12.80
N PHE A 667 10.53 40.88 13.20
CA PHE A 667 10.04 39.70 13.90
C PHE A 667 11.08 39.10 14.85
N SER A 668 10.61 38.29 15.79
CA SER A 668 11.44 37.51 16.72
C SER A 668 11.04 36.04 16.69
N LEU A 669 11.99 35.16 17.03
CA LEU A 669 11.76 33.73 17.05
C LEU A 669 11.10 33.30 18.38
N PRO A 670 10.01 32.52 18.36
CA PRO A 670 9.29 32.13 19.56
C PRO A 670 10.04 31.03 20.34
N VAL A 671 10.79 31.39 21.37
CA VAL A 671 11.67 30.47 22.12
C VAL A 671 10.98 29.18 22.61
N ASN A 672 9.70 29.24 22.97
CA ASN A 672 8.93 28.09 23.48
C ASN A 672 8.30 27.21 22.38
N LYS A 673 8.40 27.63 21.11
CA LYS A 673 7.83 26.93 19.94
C LYS A 673 8.87 26.65 18.86
N LEU A 674 10.15 26.72 19.20
CA LEU A 674 11.22 26.35 18.26
C LEU A 674 11.20 24.84 18.03
N HIS A 675 11.50 24.44 16.80
CA HIS A 675 11.87 23.09 16.46
C HIS A 675 13.37 23.06 16.21
N VAL A 676 14.13 22.23 16.91
CA VAL A 676 15.58 22.16 16.75
C VAL A 676 15.92 20.88 16.02
N PHE A 677 16.67 20.98 14.92
CA PHE A 677 17.12 19.84 14.14
C PHE A 677 18.64 19.83 14.03
N ASP A 678 19.20 18.64 14.00
CA ASP A 678 20.61 18.43 13.68
C ASP A 678 20.86 18.64 12.17
N SER A 679 21.86 19.43 11.80
CA SER A 679 22.12 19.70 10.37
C SER A 679 22.68 18.49 9.60
N LEU A 680 23.32 17.54 10.29
CA LEU A 680 23.91 16.34 9.68
C LEU A 680 22.88 15.21 9.59
N THR A 681 22.19 14.90 10.69
CA THR A 681 21.24 13.77 10.72
C THR A 681 19.83 14.17 10.31
N SER A 682 19.50 15.47 10.31
CA SER A 682 18.14 15.99 10.12
C SER A 682 17.12 15.49 11.15
N GLU A 683 17.58 14.89 12.25
CA GLU A 683 16.72 14.45 13.35
C GLU A 683 16.38 15.61 14.28
N ARG A 684 15.19 15.58 14.88
CA ARG A 684 14.79 16.55 15.89
C ARG A 684 15.56 16.31 17.17
N LEU A 685 16.05 17.39 17.76
CA LEU A 685 16.69 17.42 19.07
C LEU A 685 15.71 18.01 20.08
N GLU A 686 15.55 17.34 21.22
CA GLU A 686 14.85 17.93 22.36
C GLU A 686 15.75 18.96 23.05
N TYR A 687 15.13 20.06 23.50
CA TYR A 687 15.82 21.13 24.20
C TYR A 687 15.02 21.58 25.41
N GLU A 688 15.74 22.01 26.44
CA GLU A 688 15.17 22.68 27.60
C GLU A 688 15.60 24.15 27.60
N VAL A 689 14.65 25.02 27.91
CA VAL A 689 14.91 26.46 28.10
C VAL A 689 15.16 26.66 29.58
N ALA A 690 16.42 26.87 29.97
CA ALA A 690 16.73 27.26 31.34
C ALA A 690 16.35 28.73 31.54
N SER A 691 15.63 29.00 32.64
CA SER A 691 15.21 30.35 33.04
C SER A 691 16.41 31.22 33.41
#